data_AF-A0A6I8QGP6-F1
#
_entry.id   AF-A0A6I8QGP6-F1
#
_cell.length_a   1.000
_cell.length_b   1.000
_cell.length_c   1.000
_cell.angle_alpha   90.00
_cell.angle_beta   90.00
_cell.angle_gamma   90.00
#
_symmetry.space_group_name_H-M   'P 1'
#
loop_
_entity.id
_entity.type
_entity.pdbx_description
1 polymer ?
#
loop_
_entity_poly.entity_id
_entity_poly.type
_entity_poly.pdbx_seq_one_letter_code
_entity_poly.pdbx_strand_id
1 'polypeptide(L)'
;MITLCKHSPSSTGKCTGAGMALYKIVPKNPYYFWSVMSLIMQSISAQDENLSKTMFLPLAERMVEKMVKEDKIEAEAEVELYYMILERLGKHEEALKVIRGKLGEKLTSELQSREKKCMAMYKKLNKWPECNALSKRLLLQNSDDWQFYLSYFDSVFHLIDEAWTPPTEGQMSLEGDLDHSIVQAVKFVEDQIENESNSQRQLRGPHLAKLELIRRLRKRGCNDEYKLGEPEDLMYQYFIKFGDKPCCLTDLKVFVDLLSASQHTSFINRLLGSLPLNRAAESEIALPEDTKALQRHLCVVQLMRLLGIYHKMDKLEKQDAVREMTERYRHGLQFGKSCLKTELQFSDYYCLLGAHMLLDLWSNGEEWAVWHCLTLLEEGLNNSPSNAQFKLLLIRIYCSLGAFEPAMDLYSSLDAKHIQHDTIGYLLTRFAGPLGQYTSASQACNAALRFFHSNQKDTSEYIIQAYKYGAFEKIPEFIAFRNRLNNSLHFAQVRTERMLLDLLLEADVSSSLEESIKSMSLSPEEDDIPWKDLRDNRDLTALFNWDPKDRDISEDHRKLSLEEESIWLRIRSLTLRLVSGLTALSHTPEPKNSQKGAENGVSSKIDIVRALLQQFEATVDAGKTFNERQIKYPFLGPPATRLSKFLSSGACQCQKEALLLLNDIYDLDMSGIDDTCEIQAKIGRKLKSSLEDLQDLLHHCKGNLMDIQGGNCRTSPHIIENLVFFVETISLFLWVSSYFVGVLRPFKSNLQKKKKKKKDSCATPPVFTGFLDYITGLQTLLSNMSDHIGGLEISLTALKLEDLSLDNITFSEDEKKFTKLAVDKVHSSYLHSLQEMGDLLRKRLETFKKFKI
;
A
#
# COMPACT_ATOMS: atom_id res chain seq x y z
N MET A 1 34.04 14.29 7.58
CA MET A 1 33.87 12.82 7.64
C MET A 1 32.39 12.43 7.61
N ILE A 2 31.59 12.82 8.59
CA ILE A 2 30.20 12.35 8.71
C ILE A 2 29.32 12.74 7.50
N THR A 3 29.57 13.88 6.86
CA THR A 3 28.91 14.30 5.61
C THR A 3 29.28 13.45 4.38
N LEU A 4 30.43 12.76 4.39
CA LEU A 4 30.87 11.92 3.26
C LEU A 4 30.08 10.61 3.18
N CYS A 5 29.50 10.12 4.29
CA CYS A 5 28.80 8.83 4.29
C CYS A 5 27.40 8.89 3.66
N LYS A 6 27.04 9.99 2.98
CA LYS A 6 25.69 10.28 2.48
C LYS A 6 25.34 9.57 1.17
N HIS A 7 26.30 9.24 0.29
CA HIS A 7 25.98 9.15 -1.15
C HIS A 7 26.36 7.86 -1.91
N SER A 8 27.14 6.92 -1.34
CA SER A 8 27.44 5.65 -2.06
C SER A 8 28.32 4.67 -1.25
N PRO A 9 28.43 3.38 -1.65
CA PRO A 9 29.45 2.45 -1.17
C PRO A 9 30.90 2.96 -1.39
N SER A 10 31.13 3.76 -2.44
CA SER A 10 32.44 4.38 -2.71
C SER A 10 32.77 5.53 -1.73
N SER A 11 31.77 6.06 -1.02
CA SER A 11 31.92 7.13 -0.05
C SER A 11 32.18 6.63 1.38
N THR A 12 31.73 5.40 1.72
CA THR A 12 31.96 4.77 3.04
C THR A 12 33.42 4.33 3.22
N GLY A 13 34.09 3.90 2.15
CA GLY A 13 35.55 3.67 2.11
C GLY A 13 36.37 4.88 2.55
N LYS A 14 35.98 6.07 2.06
CA LYS A 14 36.60 7.35 2.44
C LYS A 14 36.29 7.73 3.90
N CYS A 15 35.12 7.34 4.43
CA CYS A 15 34.77 7.57 5.84
C CYS A 15 35.71 6.82 6.79
N THR A 16 36.05 5.54 6.52
CA THR A 16 36.98 4.77 7.36
C THR A 16 38.38 5.40 7.42
N GLY A 17 38.94 5.80 6.27
CA GLY A 17 40.24 6.47 6.22
C GLY A 17 40.26 7.80 6.98
N ALA A 18 39.20 8.59 6.84
CA ALA A 18 39.07 9.87 7.54
C ALA A 18 38.93 9.71 9.05
N GLY A 19 38.29 8.65 9.54
CA GLY A 19 38.18 8.37 10.98
C GLY A 19 39.47 7.95 11.63
N MET A 20 40.22 7.09 10.94
CA MET A 20 41.53 6.72 11.42
C MET A 20 42.50 7.90 11.42
N ALA A 21 42.41 8.81 10.44
CA ALA A 21 43.16 10.06 10.46
C ALA A 21 42.77 10.95 11.64
N LEU A 22 41.47 11.12 11.91
CA LEU A 22 40.98 11.92 13.03
C LEU A 22 41.43 11.36 14.38
N TYR A 23 41.36 10.04 14.55
CA TYR A 23 41.85 9.35 15.75
C TYR A 23 43.36 9.51 15.94
N LYS A 24 44.16 9.52 14.87
CA LYS A 24 45.61 9.79 14.94
C LYS A 24 45.92 11.22 15.37
N ILE A 25 45.08 12.20 15.00
CA ILE A 25 45.25 13.60 15.38
C ILE A 25 44.82 13.80 16.84
N VAL A 26 43.64 13.28 17.20
CA VAL A 26 43.10 13.35 18.55
C VAL A 26 42.62 11.95 18.97
N PRO A 27 43.32 11.26 19.88
CA PRO A 27 43.05 9.86 20.21
C PRO A 27 41.83 9.71 21.15
N LYS A 28 40.63 10.01 20.63
CA LYS A 28 39.35 9.80 21.31
C LYS A 28 38.68 8.53 20.79
N ASN A 29 38.22 7.65 21.69
CA ASN A 29 37.61 6.36 21.33
C ASN A 29 36.48 6.46 20.29
N PRO A 30 35.53 7.43 20.36
CA PRO A 30 34.46 7.53 19.36
C PRO A 30 34.97 7.63 17.92
N TYR A 31 36.08 8.32 17.66
CA TYR A 31 36.64 8.44 16.31
C TYR A 31 37.20 7.11 15.78
N TYR A 32 37.73 6.28 16.66
CA TYR A 32 38.15 4.93 16.32
C TYR A 32 36.94 4.08 15.92
N PHE A 33 35.90 4.07 16.76
CA PHE A 33 34.70 3.28 16.51
C PHE A 33 33.84 3.79 15.35
N TRP A 34 33.91 5.07 15.00
CA TRP A 34 33.34 5.57 13.73
C TRP A 34 34.00 4.91 12.51
N SER A 35 35.31 4.65 12.59
CA SER A 35 36.04 3.96 11.53
C SER A 35 35.62 2.49 11.41
N VAL A 36 35.44 1.83 12.56
CA VAL A 36 34.92 0.45 12.66
C VAL A 36 33.49 0.39 12.09
N MET A 37 32.60 1.27 12.52
CA MET A 37 31.22 1.30 12.02
C MET A 37 31.18 1.59 10.51
N SER A 38 32.04 2.49 10.00
CA SER A 38 32.16 2.74 8.56
C SER A 38 32.60 1.51 7.76
N LEU A 39 33.39 0.63 8.39
CA LEU A 39 33.83 -0.64 7.79
C LEU A 39 32.68 -1.66 7.73
N ILE A 40 31.83 -1.70 8.76
CA ILE A 40 30.58 -2.47 8.75
C ILE A 40 29.64 -1.95 7.68
N MET A 41 29.53 -0.62 7.53
CA MET A 41 28.71 -0.04 6.46
C MET A 41 29.21 -0.41 5.06
N GLN A 42 30.52 -0.49 4.86
CA GLN A 42 31.10 -1.04 3.62
C GLN A 42 30.68 -2.48 3.40
N SER A 43 30.79 -3.32 4.44
CA SER A 43 30.35 -4.72 4.43
C SER A 43 28.86 -4.88 4.06
N ILE A 44 27.97 -4.07 4.63
CA ILE A 44 26.52 -4.10 4.33
C ILE A 44 26.24 -3.66 2.89
N SER A 45 27.01 -2.70 2.38
CA SER A 45 26.82 -2.14 1.03
C SER A 45 27.57 -2.88 -0.07
N ALA A 46 28.38 -3.89 0.27
CA ALA A 46 29.20 -4.61 -0.68
C ALA A 46 28.32 -5.49 -1.58
N GLN A 47 28.52 -5.38 -2.90
CA GLN A 47 27.86 -6.28 -3.86
C GLN A 47 28.41 -7.71 -3.79
N ASP A 48 29.68 -7.87 -3.41
CA ASP A 48 30.34 -9.16 -3.19
C ASP A 48 30.32 -9.55 -1.71
N GLU A 49 29.55 -10.57 -1.38
CA GLU A 49 29.43 -11.12 -0.03
C GLU A 49 30.75 -11.72 0.48
N ASN A 50 31.63 -12.20 -0.41
CA ASN A 50 32.92 -12.73 -0.02
C ASN A 50 33.83 -11.64 0.53
N LEU A 51 33.86 -10.47 -0.10
CA LEU A 51 34.64 -9.31 0.37
C LEU A 51 34.17 -8.85 1.76
N SER A 52 32.86 -8.89 1.99
CA SER A 52 32.23 -8.58 3.27
C SER A 52 32.74 -9.50 4.40
N LYS A 53 32.70 -10.83 4.17
CA LYS A 53 33.06 -11.85 5.17
C LYS A 53 34.56 -12.09 5.33
N THR A 54 35.37 -11.87 4.30
CA THR A 54 36.81 -12.21 4.31
C THR A 54 37.71 -11.01 4.58
N MET A 55 37.26 -9.78 4.31
CA MET A 55 38.09 -8.58 4.44
C MET A 55 37.50 -7.57 5.43
N PHE A 56 36.29 -7.08 5.18
CA PHE A 56 35.74 -5.95 5.94
C PHE A 56 35.38 -6.34 7.38
N LEU A 57 34.55 -7.36 7.59
CA LEU A 57 34.15 -7.78 8.93
C LEU A 57 35.32 -8.32 9.78
N PRO A 58 36.24 -9.15 9.26
CA PRO A 58 37.41 -9.60 10.04
C PRO A 58 38.39 -8.48 10.39
N LEU A 59 38.51 -7.45 9.54
CA LEU A 59 39.28 -6.26 9.88
C LEU A 59 38.59 -5.45 10.99
N ALA A 60 37.27 -5.28 10.93
CA ALA A 60 36.49 -4.62 11.96
C ALA A 60 36.64 -5.33 13.31
N GLU A 61 36.54 -6.66 13.32
CA GLU A 61 36.77 -7.49 14.50
C GLU A 61 38.16 -7.27 15.09
N ARG A 62 39.23 -7.41 14.29
CA ARG A 62 40.61 -7.22 14.76
C ARG A 62 40.85 -5.82 15.34
N MET A 63 40.18 -4.80 14.78
CA MET A 63 40.23 -3.44 15.30
C MET A 63 39.58 -3.34 16.69
N VAL A 64 38.41 -3.94 16.89
CA VAL A 64 37.73 -3.94 18.19
C VAL A 64 38.47 -4.80 19.21
N GLU A 65 38.93 -6.00 18.84
CA GLU A 65 39.73 -6.88 19.71
C GLU A 65 40.99 -6.20 20.24
N LYS A 66 41.63 -5.36 19.42
CA LYS A 66 42.77 -4.55 19.87
C LYS A 66 42.37 -3.65 21.04
N MET A 67 41.23 -2.97 20.94
CA MET A 67 40.73 -2.10 22.01
C MET A 67 40.28 -2.90 23.24
N VAL A 68 39.74 -4.10 23.05
CA VAL A 68 39.42 -5.04 24.15
C VAL A 68 40.69 -5.45 24.90
N LYS A 69 41.76 -5.84 24.18
CA LYS A 69 43.05 -6.23 24.78
C LYS A 69 43.74 -5.08 25.51
N GLU A 70 43.51 -3.84 25.08
CA GLU A 70 44.05 -2.63 25.71
C GLU A 70 43.16 -2.10 26.87
N ASP A 71 42.05 -2.78 27.21
CA ASP A 71 41.02 -2.35 28.20
C ASP A 71 40.47 -0.94 27.92
N LYS A 72 40.32 -0.60 26.62
CA LYS A 72 39.83 0.71 26.12
C LYS A 72 38.38 0.67 25.63
N ILE A 73 37.61 -0.33 26.08
CA ILE A 73 36.16 -0.35 25.87
C ILE A 73 35.51 0.37 27.05
N GLU A 74 35.12 1.60 26.81
CA GLU A 74 34.61 2.53 27.82
C GLU A 74 33.09 2.55 27.84
N ALA A 75 32.44 2.48 26.67
CA ALA A 75 31.01 2.74 26.52
C ALA A 75 30.18 1.53 26.06
N GLU A 76 28.88 1.58 26.32
CA GLU A 76 27.89 0.58 25.91
C GLU A 76 27.87 0.37 24.38
N ALA A 77 27.84 1.46 23.63
CA ALA A 77 27.85 1.47 22.16
C ALA A 77 28.99 0.65 21.54
N GLU A 78 30.15 0.61 22.20
CA GLU A 78 31.33 -0.12 21.73
C GLU A 78 31.15 -1.64 21.91
N VAL A 79 30.48 -2.05 22.99
CA VAL A 79 30.09 -3.44 23.25
C VAL A 79 29.02 -3.89 22.26
N GLU A 80 28.02 -3.05 21.99
CA GLU A 80 26.97 -3.33 21.00
C GLU A 80 27.56 -3.48 19.59
N LEU A 81 28.48 -2.60 19.23
CA LEU A 81 29.19 -2.66 17.97
C LEU A 81 30.03 -3.94 17.85
N TYR A 82 30.69 -4.36 18.94
CA TYR A 82 31.44 -5.61 18.95
C TYR A 82 30.53 -6.82 18.77
N TYR A 83 29.43 -6.87 19.52
CA TYR A 83 28.40 -7.90 19.39
C TYR A 83 27.87 -8.00 17.95
N MET A 84 27.52 -6.87 17.33
CA MET A 84 27.04 -6.81 15.96
C MET A 84 28.07 -7.36 14.95
N ILE A 85 29.37 -7.11 15.17
CA ILE A 85 30.44 -7.66 14.32
C ILE A 85 30.51 -9.17 14.46
N LEU A 86 30.58 -9.69 15.69
CA LEU A 86 30.67 -11.13 15.95
C LEU A 86 29.44 -11.88 15.45
N GLU A 87 28.26 -11.31 15.63
CA GLU A 87 27.01 -11.86 15.12
C GLU A 87 27.01 -11.94 13.59
N ARG A 88 27.45 -10.89 12.89
CA ARG A 88 27.54 -10.86 11.42
C ARG A 88 28.60 -11.79 10.86
N LEU A 89 29.67 -12.07 11.62
CA LEU A 89 30.70 -13.06 11.27
C LEU A 89 30.25 -14.51 11.51
N GLY A 90 29.08 -14.73 12.13
CA GLY A 90 28.65 -16.07 12.51
C GLY A 90 29.35 -16.63 13.76
N LYS A 91 30.16 -15.81 14.45
CA LYS A 91 30.90 -16.20 15.66
C LYS A 91 30.04 -16.13 16.91
N HIS A 92 28.93 -16.87 16.90
CA HIS A 92 27.89 -16.79 17.91
C HIS A 92 28.38 -17.18 19.31
N GLU A 93 29.30 -18.14 19.42
CA GLU A 93 29.88 -18.55 20.71
C GLU A 93 30.75 -17.45 21.34
N GLU A 94 31.51 -16.73 20.52
CA GLU A 94 32.33 -15.61 20.96
C GLU A 94 31.45 -14.42 21.34
N ALA A 95 30.41 -14.12 20.54
CA ALA A 95 29.42 -13.10 20.84
C ALA A 95 28.76 -13.37 22.20
N LEU A 96 28.34 -14.62 22.45
CA LEU A 96 27.75 -15.01 23.73
C LEU A 96 28.72 -14.79 24.90
N LYS A 97 30.00 -15.15 24.75
CA LYS A 97 31.02 -14.92 25.79
C LYS A 97 31.20 -13.44 26.11
N VAL A 98 31.17 -12.57 25.10
CA VAL A 98 31.27 -11.11 25.28
C VAL A 98 30.10 -10.58 26.11
N ILE A 99 28.86 -10.97 25.78
CA ILE A 99 27.64 -10.50 26.46
C ILE A 99 27.49 -11.10 27.86
N ARG A 100 27.92 -12.35 28.07
CA ARG A 100 27.89 -12.95 29.40
C ARG A 100 29.03 -12.44 30.30
N GLY A 101 30.17 -12.08 29.72
CA GLY A 101 31.35 -11.61 30.46
C GLY A 101 31.27 -10.16 30.93
N LYS A 102 32.41 -9.64 31.40
CA LYS A 102 32.57 -8.28 31.97
C LYS A 102 32.11 -7.16 31.04
N LEU A 103 32.26 -7.31 29.72
CA LEU A 103 31.83 -6.30 28.76
C LEU A 103 30.29 -6.17 28.72
N GLY A 104 29.56 -7.28 28.86
CA GLY A 104 28.11 -7.25 28.90
C GLY A 104 27.51 -6.57 30.13
N GLU A 105 28.26 -6.41 31.22
CA GLU A 105 27.83 -5.62 32.38
C GLU A 105 27.63 -4.13 32.05
N LYS A 106 28.24 -3.64 30.95
CA LYS A 106 28.05 -2.28 30.46
C LYS A 106 26.73 -2.09 29.70
N LEU A 107 26.06 -3.17 29.27
CA LEU A 107 24.78 -3.13 28.53
C LEU A 107 23.62 -2.87 29.50
N THR A 108 23.39 -1.59 29.82
CA THR A 108 22.47 -1.18 30.89
C THR A 108 21.40 -0.21 30.45
N SER A 109 21.52 0.40 29.26
CA SER A 109 20.58 1.43 28.79
C SER A 109 19.18 0.88 28.50
N GLU A 110 19.09 -0.30 27.88
CA GLU A 110 17.82 -0.92 27.51
C GLU A 110 17.40 -2.03 28.50
N LEU A 111 16.11 -2.06 28.85
CA LEU A 111 15.55 -3.09 29.71
C LEU A 111 15.78 -4.50 29.10
N GLN A 112 16.47 -5.35 29.87
CA GLN A 112 16.81 -6.72 29.50
C GLN A 112 17.64 -6.82 28.20
N SER A 113 18.43 -5.79 27.83
CA SER A 113 19.28 -5.81 26.64
C SER A 113 20.21 -7.03 26.63
N ARG A 114 20.90 -7.26 27.75
CA ARG A 114 21.81 -8.39 27.94
C ARG A 114 21.09 -9.73 27.77
N GLU A 115 19.95 -9.90 28.44
CA GLU A 115 19.16 -11.14 28.35
C GLU A 115 18.62 -11.38 26.95
N LYS A 116 18.13 -10.35 26.25
CA LYS A 116 17.66 -10.47 24.86
C LYS A 116 18.78 -10.87 23.91
N LYS A 117 19.98 -10.27 24.06
CA LYS A 117 21.17 -10.63 23.27
C LYS A 117 21.67 -12.04 23.58
N CYS A 118 21.66 -12.46 24.85
CA CYS A 118 21.93 -13.85 25.25
C CYS A 118 20.92 -14.82 24.62
N MET A 119 19.62 -14.51 24.71
CA MET A 119 18.54 -15.32 24.14
C MET A 119 18.71 -15.52 22.63
N ALA A 120 19.02 -14.45 21.89
CA ALA A 120 19.29 -14.52 20.46
C ALA A 120 20.48 -15.43 20.14
N MET A 121 21.57 -15.34 20.92
CA MET A 121 22.73 -16.21 20.74
C MET A 121 22.46 -17.67 21.11
N TYR A 122 21.73 -17.95 22.19
CA TYR A 122 21.36 -19.33 22.55
C TYR A 122 20.54 -19.99 21.45
N LYS A 123 19.55 -19.29 20.90
CA LYS A 123 18.75 -19.81 19.78
C LYS A 123 19.61 -20.11 18.55
N LYS A 124 20.55 -19.23 18.19
CA LYS A 124 21.47 -19.46 17.05
C LYS A 124 22.46 -20.60 17.26
N LEU A 125 22.81 -20.89 18.52
CA LEU A 125 23.72 -21.97 18.90
C LEU A 125 23.00 -23.29 19.20
N ASN A 126 21.66 -23.34 19.09
CA ASN A 126 20.83 -24.46 19.54
C ASN A 126 21.10 -24.85 21.01
N LYS A 127 21.42 -23.85 21.86
CA LYS A 127 21.61 -24.00 23.30
C LYS A 127 20.25 -23.93 24.01
N TRP A 128 19.43 -24.96 23.75
CA TRP A 128 18.05 -25.03 24.25
C TRP A 128 17.92 -25.09 25.78
N PRO A 129 18.80 -25.78 26.54
CA PRO A 129 18.74 -25.76 28.01
C PRO A 129 18.89 -24.33 28.58
N GLU A 130 19.83 -23.55 28.05
CA GLU A 130 20.05 -22.16 28.45
C GLU A 130 18.90 -21.24 28.01
N CYS A 131 18.37 -21.45 26.80
CA CYS A 131 17.20 -20.74 26.30
C CYS A 131 15.97 -20.96 27.21
N ASN A 132 15.76 -22.20 27.64
CA ASN A 132 14.64 -22.55 28.50
C ASN A 132 14.78 -21.92 29.89
N ALA A 133 15.93 -22.13 30.54
CA ALA A 133 16.21 -21.58 31.86
C ALA A 133 16.08 -20.05 31.89
N LEU A 134 16.63 -19.37 30.88
CA LEU A 134 16.52 -17.92 30.77
C LEU A 134 15.07 -17.46 30.59
N SER A 135 14.32 -18.13 29.71
CA SER A 135 12.90 -17.81 29.47
C SER A 135 12.07 -18.01 30.75
N LYS A 136 12.26 -19.15 31.44
CA LYS A 136 11.59 -19.48 32.70
C LYS A 136 11.90 -18.44 33.78
N ARG A 137 13.17 -18.09 33.96
CA ARG A 137 13.62 -17.07 34.91
C ARG A 137 12.98 -15.71 34.64
N LEU A 138 12.91 -15.29 33.37
CA LEU A 138 12.31 -14.01 32.99
C LEU A 138 10.79 -14.00 33.15
N LEU A 139 10.12 -15.13 32.88
CA LEU A 139 8.68 -15.28 33.12
C LEU A 139 8.33 -15.29 34.62
N LEU A 140 9.21 -15.81 35.48
CA LEU A 140 9.06 -15.69 36.93
C LEU A 140 9.21 -14.25 37.43
N GLN A 141 9.93 -13.40 36.71
CA GLN A 141 10.02 -11.96 37.01
C GLN A 141 8.83 -11.19 36.44
N ASN A 142 8.39 -11.53 35.23
CA ASN A 142 7.23 -10.93 34.56
C ASN A 142 6.45 -11.98 33.78
N SER A 143 5.34 -12.44 34.36
CA SER A 143 4.52 -13.52 33.81
C SER A 143 3.58 -13.10 32.67
N ASP A 144 3.62 -11.84 32.22
CA ASP A 144 2.81 -11.32 31.10
C ASP A 144 3.64 -11.09 29.82
N ASP A 145 4.93 -11.47 29.81
CA ASP A 145 5.79 -11.27 28.64
C ASP A 145 5.66 -12.40 27.60
N TRP A 146 4.83 -12.15 26.59
CA TRP A 146 4.53 -13.12 25.52
C TRP A 146 5.76 -13.62 24.76
N GLN A 147 6.79 -12.79 24.56
CA GLN A 147 7.97 -13.18 23.80
C GLN A 147 8.75 -14.31 24.48
N PHE A 148 8.72 -14.34 25.82
CA PHE A 148 9.40 -15.35 26.62
C PHE A 148 8.55 -16.61 26.76
N TYR A 149 7.21 -16.54 26.73
CA TYR A 149 6.39 -17.76 26.60
C TYR A 149 6.68 -18.48 25.28
N LEU A 150 6.75 -17.76 24.16
CA LEU A 150 7.10 -18.37 22.87
C LEU A 150 8.49 -19.04 22.93
N SER A 151 9.49 -18.32 23.47
CA SER A 151 10.85 -18.85 23.60
C SER A 151 10.94 -20.04 24.58
N TYR A 152 10.20 -19.99 25.68
CA TYR A 152 10.09 -21.08 26.64
C TYR A 152 9.49 -22.32 25.98
N PHE A 153 8.34 -22.20 25.31
CA PHE A 153 7.74 -23.34 24.63
C PHE A 153 8.63 -23.87 23.50
N ASP A 154 9.22 -23.00 22.67
CA ASP A 154 10.14 -23.43 21.60
C ASP A 154 11.27 -24.29 22.19
N SER A 155 11.91 -23.80 23.25
CA SER A 155 13.02 -24.51 23.90
C SER A 155 12.60 -25.81 24.59
N VAL A 156 11.49 -25.87 25.34
CA VAL A 156 11.01 -27.12 25.94
C VAL A 156 10.80 -28.18 24.87
N PHE A 157 10.14 -27.81 23.77
CA PHE A 157 9.83 -28.78 22.71
C PHE A 157 11.07 -29.27 21.96
N HIS A 158 12.08 -28.41 21.76
CA HIS A 158 13.37 -28.86 21.25
C HIS A 158 14.08 -29.83 22.21
N LEU A 159 14.07 -29.57 23.52
CA LEU A 159 14.66 -30.48 24.51
C LEU A 159 13.99 -31.86 24.49
N ILE A 160 12.67 -31.91 24.32
CA ILE A 160 11.92 -33.15 24.18
C ILE A 160 12.31 -33.89 22.90
N ASP A 161 12.35 -33.18 21.77
CA ASP A 161 12.69 -33.76 20.46
C ASP A 161 14.13 -34.31 20.43
N GLU A 162 15.04 -33.65 21.14
CA GLU A 162 16.43 -34.08 21.31
C GLU A 162 16.62 -35.17 22.39
N ALA A 163 15.52 -35.60 23.04
CA ALA A 163 15.54 -36.53 24.17
C ALA A 163 16.56 -36.13 25.25
N TRP A 164 16.66 -34.83 25.52
CA TRP A 164 17.66 -34.28 26.44
C TRP A 164 17.45 -34.80 27.86
N THR A 165 18.53 -35.24 28.49
CA THR A 165 18.54 -35.67 29.90
C THR A 165 19.48 -34.81 30.73
N PRO A 166 19.16 -34.54 32.01
CA PRO A 166 20.04 -33.79 32.90
C PRO A 166 21.43 -34.43 33.00
N PRO A 167 22.51 -33.64 33.06
CA PRO A 167 23.85 -34.17 33.30
C PRO A 167 23.95 -34.80 34.69
N THR A 168 24.71 -35.90 34.81
CA THR A 168 24.92 -36.62 36.08
C THR A 168 25.75 -35.84 37.10
N GLU A 169 26.63 -34.96 36.64
CA GLU A 169 27.43 -34.05 37.47
C GLU A 169 27.49 -32.66 36.80
N GLY A 170 27.33 -31.59 37.59
CA GLY A 170 27.36 -30.20 37.12
C GLY A 170 26.00 -29.48 37.13
N GLN A 171 26.00 -28.20 36.76
CA GLN A 171 24.77 -27.42 36.63
C GLN A 171 24.02 -27.80 35.34
N MET A 172 22.69 -27.93 35.42
CA MET A 172 21.84 -28.26 34.26
C MET A 172 21.86 -27.18 33.17
N SER A 173 22.01 -25.94 33.57
CA SER A 173 22.10 -24.77 32.69
C SER A 173 22.87 -23.66 33.37
N LEU A 174 23.54 -22.85 32.55
CA LEU A 174 24.26 -21.66 33.00
C LEU A 174 23.34 -20.50 33.40
N GLU A 175 22.02 -20.62 33.19
CA GLU A 175 21.00 -19.60 33.48
C GLU A 175 20.09 -19.99 34.65
N GLY A 176 20.26 -21.19 35.22
CA GLY A 176 19.52 -21.69 36.38
C GLY A 176 18.66 -22.91 36.08
N ASP A 177 17.52 -22.99 36.77
CA ASP A 177 16.55 -24.08 36.64
C ASP A 177 15.82 -24.07 35.28
N LEU A 178 15.50 -25.25 34.76
CA LEU A 178 14.90 -25.43 33.43
C LEU A 178 13.91 -26.60 33.41
N ASP A 179 12.98 -26.55 32.46
CA ASP A 179 12.00 -27.59 32.19
C ASP A 179 12.33 -28.30 30.88
N HIS A 180 12.40 -29.64 30.92
CA HIS A 180 12.78 -30.49 29.79
C HIS A 180 11.68 -31.49 29.38
N SER A 181 10.54 -31.46 30.06
CA SER A 181 9.44 -32.41 29.83
C SER A 181 8.10 -31.68 29.74
N ILE A 182 7.13 -32.32 29.07
CA ILE A 182 5.77 -31.78 28.95
C ILE A 182 5.14 -31.61 30.33
N VAL A 183 5.33 -32.57 31.24
CA VAL A 183 4.79 -32.53 32.60
C VAL A 183 5.27 -31.29 33.36
N GLN A 184 6.55 -30.94 33.24
CA GLN A 184 7.08 -29.74 33.87
C GLN A 184 6.55 -28.47 33.21
N ALA A 185 6.44 -28.44 31.88
CA ALA A 185 5.90 -27.27 31.19
C ALA A 185 4.43 -27.02 31.50
N VAL A 186 3.63 -28.09 31.59
CA VAL A 186 2.23 -28.05 32.05
C VAL A 186 2.18 -27.47 33.45
N LYS A 187 2.96 -28.04 34.39
CA LYS A 187 3.01 -27.59 35.77
C LYS A 187 3.41 -26.12 35.87
N PHE A 188 4.45 -25.69 35.13
CA PHE A 188 4.90 -24.30 35.15
C PHE A 188 3.79 -23.34 34.72
N VAL A 189 3.06 -23.64 33.64
CA VAL A 189 1.96 -22.79 33.17
C VAL A 189 0.80 -22.77 34.18
N GLU A 190 0.48 -23.90 34.81
CA GLU A 190 -0.56 -23.97 35.84
C GLU A 190 -0.16 -23.19 37.10
N ASP A 191 1.08 -23.35 37.57
CA ASP A 191 1.63 -22.58 38.68
C ASP A 191 1.59 -21.06 38.39
N GLN A 192 1.86 -20.63 37.15
CA GLN A 192 1.75 -19.21 36.76
C GLN A 192 0.31 -18.68 36.87
N ILE A 193 -0.69 -19.49 36.48
CA ILE A 193 -2.11 -19.12 36.58
C ILE A 193 -2.58 -19.10 38.03
N GLU A 194 -2.15 -20.06 38.86
CA GLU A 194 -2.50 -20.12 40.28
C GLU A 194 -1.89 -18.96 41.06
N ASN A 195 -0.61 -18.66 40.83
CA ASN A 195 0.07 -17.53 41.47
C ASN A 195 -0.56 -16.19 41.06
N GLU A 196 -1.00 -16.07 39.81
CA GLU A 196 -1.72 -14.90 39.31
C GLU A 196 -3.11 -14.74 39.94
N SER A 197 -3.82 -15.84 40.21
CA SER A 197 -5.17 -15.78 40.79
C SER A 197 -5.21 -15.15 42.20
N ASN A 198 -4.06 -15.07 42.87
CA ASN A 198 -3.87 -14.41 44.16
C ASN A 198 -3.49 -12.92 44.05
N SER A 199 -3.27 -12.40 42.84
CA SER A 199 -2.91 -11.00 42.57
C SER A 199 -4.14 -10.09 42.47
N GLN A 200 -4.02 -8.84 42.90
CA GLN A 200 -5.07 -7.82 42.70
C GLN A 200 -5.28 -7.46 41.22
N ARG A 201 -4.25 -7.64 40.38
CA ARG A 201 -4.31 -7.36 38.94
C ARG A 201 -4.26 -8.68 38.18
N GLN A 202 -5.32 -8.93 37.42
CA GLN A 202 -5.37 -10.12 36.58
C GLN A 202 -4.53 -9.94 35.30
N LEU A 203 -3.69 -10.92 34.98
CA LEU A 203 -2.78 -10.93 33.84
C LEU A 203 -3.28 -11.86 32.74
N ARG A 204 -3.03 -11.48 31.48
CA ARG A 204 -3.58 -12.20 30.32
C ARG A 204 -2.65 -13.32 29.87
N GLY A 205 -1.34 -13.09 29.96
CA GLY A 205 -0.26 -13.95 29.49
C GLY A 205 -0.39 -15.41 29.93
N PRO A 206 -0.53 -15.72 31.25
CA PRO A 206 -0.62 -17.10 31.72
C PRO A 206 -1.81 -17.87 31.12
N HIS A 207 -2.98 -17.22 30.99
CA HIS A 207 -4.16 -17.85 30.40
C HIS A 207 -3.99 -18.12 28.89
N LEU A 208 -3.39 -17.18 28.15
CA LEU A 208 -3.09 -17.38 26.72
C LEU A 208 -1.97 -18.42 26.51
N ALA A 209 -1.01 -18.50 27.44
CA ALA A 209 0.06 -19.48 27.41
C ALA A 209 -0.48 -20.91 27.51
N LYS A 210 -1.52 -21.14 28.33
CA LYS A 210 -2.21 -22.44 28.40
C LYS A 210 -2.83 -22.85 27.06
N LEU A 211 -3.49 -21.92 26.37
CA LEU A 211 -4.04 -22.17 25.02
C LEU A 211 -2.95 -22.45 23.99
N GLU A 212 -1.84 -21.71 24.01
CA GLU A 212 -0.71 -21.94 23.10
C GLU A 212 -0.02 -23.29 23.36
N LEU A 213 0.12 -23.70 24.63
CA LEU A 213 0.65 -25.01 24.99
C LEU A 213 -0.24 -26.13 24.42
N ILE A 214 -1.57 -26.03 24.60
CA ILE A 214 -2.52 -26.99 24.00
C ILE A 214 -2.40 -27.01 22.48
N ARG A 215 -2.29 -25.85 21.83
CA ARG A 215 -2.13 -25.77 20.37
C ARG A 215 -0.89 -26.52 19.89
N ARG A 216 0.23 -26.37 20.60
CA ARG A 216 1.50 -27.06 20.28
C ARG A 216 1.41 -28.57 20.56
N LEU A 217 0.79 -28.98 21.65
CA LEU A 217 0.60 -30.40 21.99
C LEU A 217 -0.35 -31.12 21.02
N ARG A 218 -1.45 -30.48 20.61
CA ARG A 218 -2.39 -31.03 19.60
C ARG A 218 -1.71 -31.23 18.25
N LYS A 219 -0.87 -30.28 17.81
CA LYS A 219 -0.05 -30.43 16.59
C LYS A 219 0.90 -31.64 16.64
N ARG A 220 1.31 -32.05 17.84
CA ARG A 220 2.17 -33.22 18.09
C ARG A 220 1.40 -34.51 18.34
N GLY A 221 0.09 -34.45 18.52
CA GLY A 221 -0.76 -35.61 18.81
C GLY A 221 -0.70 -36.11 20.27
N CYS A 222 -0.19 -35.29 21.21
CA CYS A 222 0.06 -35.70 22.61
C CYS A 222 -0.80 -34.95 23.65
N ASN A 223 -1.88 -34.27 23.23
CA ASN A 223 -2.65 -33.41 24.12
C ASN A 223 -3.42 -34.17 25.22
N ASP A 224 -4.02 -35.30 24.88
CA ASP A 224 -5.00 -35.99 25.73
C ASP A 224 -4.37 -36.65 26.96
N GLU A 225 -3.04 -36.78 26.97
CA GLU A 225 -2.27 -37.40 28.07
C GLU A 225 -2.17 -36.49 29.31
N TYR A 226 -2.27 -35.16 29.13
CA TYR A 226 -1.91 -34.19 30.19
C TYR A 226 -3.09 -33.40 30.76
N LYS A 227 -4.33 -33.69 30.32
CA LYS A 227 -5.58 -33.14 30.90
C LYS A 227 -5.61 -31.61 31.10
N LEU A 228 -5.05 -30.85 30.16
CA LEU A 228 -5.03 -29.38 30.21
C LEU A 228 -6.42 -28.72 30.07
N GLY A 229 -7.46 -29.51 29.76
CA GLY A 229 -8.83 -29.05 29.55
C GLY A 229 -9.15 -28.82 28.08
N GLU A 230 -10.44 -28.62 27.79
CA GLU A 230 -10.89 -28.34 26.43
C GLU A 230 -10.68 -26.85 26.07
N PRO A 231 -10.16 -26.52 24.88
CA PRO A 231 -10.00 -25.13 24.44
C PRO A 231 -11.30 -24.33 24.48
N GLU A 232 -12.44 -24.96 24.16
CA GLU A 232 -13.75 -24.30 24.26
C GLU A 232 -14.02 -23.81 25.70
N ASP A 233 -13.74 -24.62 26.71
CA ASP A 233 -13.88 -24.24 28.13
C ASP A 233 -12.90 -23.15 28.53
N LEU A 234 -11.65 -23.26 28.09
CA LEU A 234 -10.59 -22.29 28.43
C LEU A 234 -10.84 -20.93 27.78
N MET A 235 -11.28 -20.90 26.52
CA MET A 235 -11.68 -19.68 25.82
C MET A 235 -12.91 -19.05 26.47
N TYR A 236 -13.87 -19.86 26.92
CA TYR A 236 -15.02 -19.39 27.70
C TYR A 236 -14.57 -18.76 29.03
N GLN A 237 -13.73 -19.43 29.80
CA GLN A 237 -13.19 -18.90 31.07
C GLN A 237 -12.40 -17.60 30.85
N TYR A 238 -11.60 -17.54 29.79
CA TYR A 238 -10.87 -16.35 29.39
C TYR A 238 -11.85 -15.20 29.10
N PHE A 239 -12.92 -15.45 28.35
CA PHE A 239 -13.97 -14.46 28.10
C PHE A 239 -14.66 -14.00 29.38
N ILE A 240 -14.94 -14.90 30.33
CA ILE A 240 -15.52 -14.50 31.63
C ILE A 240 -14.61 -13.51 32.36
N LYS A 241 -13.29 -13.70 32.33
CA LYS A 241 -12.31 -12.81 32.97
C LYS A 241 -12.10 -11.49 32.22
N PHE A 242 -11.91 -11.55 30.90
CA PHE A 242 -11.41 -10.42 30.09
C PHE A 242 -12.40 -9.89 29.06
N GLY A 243 -13.61 -10.45 28.95
CA GLY A 243 -14.59 -10.09 27.93
C GLY A 243 -15.09 -8.65 27.98
N ASP A 244 -14.93 -7.96 29.11
CA ASP A 244 -15.21 -6.53 29.24
C ASP A 244 -14.07 -5.64 28.71
N LYS A 245 -13.00 -6.24 28.17
CA LYS A 245 -11.85 -5.53 27.59
C LYS A 245 -11.89 -5.60 26.06
N PRO A 246 -11.61 -4.50 25.34
CA PRO A 246 -11.57 -4.48 23.88
C PRO A 246 -10.60 -5.50 23.25
N CYS A 247 -9.52 -5.86 23.95
CA CYS A 247 -8.52 -6.82 23.47
C CYS A 247 -8.98 -8.29 23.52
N CYS A 248 -10.10 -8.62 24.17
CA CYS A 248 -10.52 -10.02 24.32
C CYS A 248 -10.67 -10.72 22.95
N LEU A 249 -11.22 -10.02 21.96
CA LEU A 249 -11.34 -10.55 20.61
C LEU A 249 -9.96 -10.84 19.99
N THR A 250 -9.03 -9.89 20.02
CA THR A 250 -7.71 -10.05 19.37
C THR A 250 -6.92 -11.16 20.02
N ASP A 251 -7.07 -11.34 21.34
CA ASP A 251 -6.41 -12.37 22.11
C ASP A 251 -7.01 -13.76 21.81
N LEU A 252 -8.33 -13.87 21.62
CA LEU A 252 -8.99 -15.13 21.23
C LEU A 252 -8.86 -15.47 19.74
N LYS A 253 -8.77 -14.45 18.86
CA LYS A 253 -8.71 -14.62 17.38
C LYS A 253 -7.59 -15.57 16.95
N VAL A 254 -6.45 -15.57 17.64
CA VAL A 254 -5.29 -16.41 17.27
C VAL A 254 -5.44 -17.89 17.67
N PHE A 255 -6.48 -18.24 18.44
CA PHE A 255 -6.75 -19.58 18.97
C PHE A 255 -8.07 -20.18 18.48
N VAL A 256 -8.84 -19.48 17.65
CA VAL A 256 -10.12 -20.01 17.12
C VAL A 256 -9.94 -21.27 16.26
N ASP A 257 -8.73 -21.52 15.75
CA ASP A 257 -8.37 -22.76 15.05
C ASP A 257 -8.38 -24.00 15.95
N LEU A 258 -8.41 -23.83 17.28
CA LEU A 258 -8.58 -24.91 18.25
C LEU A 258 -10.02 -25.41 18.37
N LEU A 259 -10.99 -24.64 17.86
CA LEU A 259 -12.40 -25.02 17.84
C LEU A 259 -12.70 -25.75 16.53
N SER A 260 -13.48 -26.82 16.60
CA SER A 260 -14.02 -27.46 15.40
C SER A 260 -15.22 -26.67 14.85
N ALA A 261 -15.48 -26.78 13.55
CA ALA A 261 -16.61 -26.08 12.90
C ALA A 261 -17.97 -26.43 13.51
N SER A 262 -18.13 -27.63 14.08
CA SER A 262 -19.35 -28.07 14.78
C SER A 262 -19.53 -27.40 16.15
N GLN A 263 -18.44 -26.93 16.78
CA GLN A 263 -18.48 -26.26 18.09
C GLN A 263 -18.77 -24.77 17.99
N HIS A 264 -18.66 -24.14 16.81
CA HIS A 264 -18.81 -22.69 16.68
C HIS A 264 -20.14 -22.17 17.25
N THR A 265 -21.25 -22.82 16.88
CA THR A 265 -22.59 -22.40 17.34
C THR A 265 -22.81 -22.69 18.82
N SER A 266 -22.38 -23.84 19.34
CA SER A 266 -22.52 -24.16 20.78
C SER A 266 -21.69 -23.22 21.65
N PHE A 267 -20.46 -22.90 21.22
CA PHE A 267 -19.57 -21.99 21.91
C PHE A 267 -20.16 -20.57 21.99
N ILE A 268 -20.66 -20.04 20.88
CA ILE A 268 -21.33 -18.72 20.85
C ILE A 268 -22.56 -18.72 21.76
N ASN A 269 -23.41 -19.75 21.69
CA ASN A 269 -24.60 -19.83 22.55
C ASN A 269 -24.24 -19.84 24.04
N ARG A 270 -23.15 -20.53 24.40
CA ARG A 270 -22.63 -20.54 25.77
C ARG A 270 -22.12 -19.16 26.20
N LEU A 271 -21.42 -18.44 25.32
CA LEU A 271 -20.98 -17.06 25.60
C LEU A 271 -22.18 -16.13 25.79
N LEU A 272 -23.16 -16.17 24.87
CA LEU A 272 -24.40 -15.39 24.96
C LEU A 272 -25.16 -15.65 26.26
N GLY A 273 -25.25 -16.91 26.69
CA GLY A 273 -25.91 -17.30 27.94
C GLY A 273 -25.23 -16.77 29.21
N SER A 274 -23.97 -16.33 29.13
CA SER A 274 -23.23 -15.75 30.25
C SER A 274 -23.33 -14.21 30.34
N LEU A 275 -23.99 -13.57 29.37
CA LEU A 275 -24.03 -12.11 29.28
C LEU A 275 -25.10 -11.52 30.23
N PRO A 276 -24.77 -10.46 30.98
CA PRO A 276 -25.75 -9.70 31.74
C PRO A 276 -26.52 -8.75 30.82
N LEU A 277 -27.50 -9.28 30.09
CA LEU A 277 -28.39 -8.49 29.22
C LEU A 277 -29.80 -8.47 29.79
N ASN A 278 -30.44 -7.31 29.70
CA ASN A 278 -31.83 -7.13 30.12
C ASN A 278 -32.78 -7.22 28.93
N ARG A 279 -33.94 -7.84 29.18
CA ARG A 279 -35.10 -7.81 28.28
C ARG A 279 -36.22 -7.04 28.97
N ALA A 280 -36.75 -6.01 28.33
CA ALA A 280 -37.94 -5.32 28.83
C ALA A 280 -39.24 -6.09 28.54
N ALA A 281 -39.28 -6.87 27.45
CA ALA A 281 -40.32 -7.85 27.13
C ALA A 281 -39.73 -9.06 26.37
N GLU A 282 -40.43 -10.21 26.34
CA GLU A 282 -39.98 -11.42 25.61
C GLU A 282 -39.79 -11.19 24.10
N SER A 283 -40.55 -10.25 23.53
CA SER A 283 -40.50 -9.86 22.11
C SER A 283 -39.45 -8.79 21.79
N GLU A 284 -38.77 -8.23 22.78
CA GLU A 284 -37.81 -7.13 22.60
C GLU A 284 -36.36 -7.60 22.66
N ILE A 285 -35.49 -6.88 21.97
CA ILE A 285 -34.06 -7.18 21.89
C ILE A 285 -33.42 -7.02 23.29
N ALA A 286 -32.59 -7.99 23.66
CA ALA A 286 -31.84 -7.90 24.91
C ALA A 286 -30.70 -6.87 24.79
N LEU A 287 -30.69 -5.90 25.71
CA LEU A 287 -29.79 -4.74 25.69
C LEU A 287 -28.86 -4.73 26.92
N PRO A 288 -27.62 -4.21 26.76
CA PRO A 288 -26.67 -4.10 27.87
C PRO A 288 -27.06 -2.98 28.84
N GLU A 289 -26.82 -3.19 30.14
CA GLU A 289 -27.06 -2.18 31.19
C GLU A 289 -25.89 -1.19 31.36
N ASP A 290 -24.66 -1.64 31.09
CA ASP A 290 -23.44 -0.85 31.29
C ASP A 290 -22.41 -1.08 30.17
N THR A 291 -21.31 -0.35 30.22
CA THR A 291 -20.23 -0.43 29.21
C THR A 291 -19.51 -1.78 29.23
N LYS A 292 -19.48 -2.50 30.35
CA LYS A 292 -18.84 -3.82 30.45
C LYS A 292 -19.69 -4.90 29.79
N ALA A 293 -20.99 -4.92 30.06
CA ALA A 293 -21.97 -5.78 29.42
C ALA A 293 -22.00 -5.53 27.91
N LEU A 294 -21.95 -4.25 27.51
CA LEU A 294 -21.87 -3.83 26.12
C LEU A 294 -20.62 -4.39 25.45
N GLN A 295 -19.45 -4.22 26.05
CA GLN A 295 -18.17 -4.70 25.50
C GLN A 295 -18.11 -6.23 25.41
N ARG A 296 -18.68 -6.95 26.39
CA ARG A 296 -18.80 -8.41 26.36
C ARG A 296 -19.65 -8.88 25.19
N HIS A 297 -20.84 -8.32 25.04
CA HIS A 297 -21.71 -8.65 23.91
C HIS A 297 -21.06 -8.30 22.56
N LEU A 298 -20.38 -7.14 22.49
CA LEU A 298 -19.65 -6.70 21.30
C LEU A 298 -18.56 -7.71 20.91
N CYS A 299 -17.80 -8.24 21.88
CA CYS A 299 -16.82 -9.29 21.64
C CYS A 299 -17.48 -10.57 21.10
N VAL A 300 -18.66 -10.96 21.63
CA VAL A 300 -19.39 -12.13 21.12
C VAL A 300 -19.84 -11.94 19.68
N VAL A 301 -20.40 -10.79 19.30
CA VAL A 301 -20.81 -10.57 17.90
C VAL A 301 -19.61 -10.48 16.95
N GLN A 302 -18.47 -9.95 17.40
CA GLN A 302 -17.24 -10.00 16.62
C GLN A 302 -16.74 -11.44 16.44
N LEU A 303 -16.84 -12.30 17.47
CA LEU A 303 -16.56 -13.74 17.35
C LEU A 303 -17.54 -14.44 16.41
N MET A 304 -18.83 -14.08 16.42
CA MET A 304 -19.81 -14.61 15.47
C MET A 304 -19.43 -14.31 14.02
N ARG A 305 -18.96 -13.09 13.73
CA ARG A 305 -18.42 -12.73 12.41
C ARG A 305 -17.19 -13.57 12.08
N LEU A 306 -16.22 -13.65 13.00
CA LEU A 306 -14.96 -14.37 12.83
C LEU A 306 -15.13 -15.87 12.61
N LEU A 307 -16.14 -16.48 13.24
CA LEU A 307 -16.49 -17.89 13.08
C LEU A 307 -17.38 -18.16 11.85
N GLY A 308 -17.66 -17.13 11.05
CA GLY A 308 -18.40 -17.21 9.79
C GLY A 308 -19.92 -17.35 9.94
N ILE A 309 -20.49 -17.07 11.12
CA ILE A 309 -21.93 -17.25 11.37
C ILE A 309 -22.74 -16.24 10.54
N TYR A 310 -22.37 -14.95 10.55
CA TYR A 310 -23.07 -13.94 9.74
C TYR A 310 -22.97 -14.16 8.24
N HIS A 311 -21.93 -14.83 7.75
CA HIS A 311 -21.80 -15.11 6.32
C HIS A 311 -22.70 -16.26 5.85
N LYS A 312 -23.13 -17.14 6.77
CA LYS A 312 -24.05 -18.25 6.48
C LYS A 312 -25.52 -17.82 6.50
N MET A 313 -25.82 -16.67 7.10
CA MET A 313 -27.16 -16.10 7.12
C MET A 313 -27.65 -15.77 5.72
N ASP A 314 -28.95 -15.99 5.49
CA ASP A 314 -29.61 -15.54 4.29
C ASP A 314 -29.79 -14.00 4.27
N LYS A 315 -30.41 -13.49 3.21
CA LYS A 315 -30.64 -12.05 3.04
C LYS A 315 -31.49 -11.46 4.16
N LEU A 316 -32.58 -12.11 4.56
CA LEU A 316 -33.53 -11.60 5.54
C LEU A 316 -32.93 -11.67 6.94
N GLU A 317 -32.31 -12.80 7.29
CA GLU A 317 -31.60 -12.98 8.56
C GLU A 317 -30.49 -11.92 8.73
N LYS A 318 -29.74 -11.62 7.66
CA LYS A 318 -28.69 -10.60 7.69
C LYS A 318 -29.26 -9.18 7.81
N GLN A 319 -30.39 -8.88 7.18
CA GLN A 319 -31.09 -7.62 7.37
C GLN A 319 -31.57 -7.45 8.81
N ASP A 320 -32.12 -8.51 9.42
CA ASP A 320 -32.52 -8.53 10.82
C ASP A 320 -31.33 -8.30 11.75
N ALA A 321 -30.20 -8.96 11.48
CA ALA A 321 -28.96 -8.74 12.24
C ALA A 321 -28.43 -7.30 12.11
N VAL A 322 -28.52 -6.68 10.92
CA VAL A 322 -28.15 -5.27 10.73
C VAL A 322 -29.05 -4.37 11.57
N ARG A 323 -30.37 -4.57 11.55
CA ARG A 323 -31.31 -3.80 12.38
C ARG A 323 -30.94 -3.92 13.86
N GLU A 324 -30.68 -5.14 14.33
CA GLU A 324 -30.29 -5.41 15.72
C GLU A 324 -28.97 -4.72 16.09
N MET A 325 -27.97 -4.70 15.20
CA MET A 325 -26.71 -3.96 15.44
C MET A 325 -26.95 -2.45 15.50
N THR A 326 -27.80 -1.90 14.63
CA THR A 326 -28.15 -0.47 14.64
C THR A 326 -28.87 -0.07 15.93
N GLU A 327 -29.83 -0.87 16.40
CA GLU A 327 -30.51 -0.63 17.67
C GLU A 327 -29.55 -0.66 18.86
N ARG A 328 -28.64 -1.65 18.90
CA ARG A 328 -27.61 -1.71 19.95
C ARG A 328 -26.61 -0.57 19.88
N TYR A 329 -26.23 -0.15 18.67
CA TYR A 329 -25.39 1.02 18.46
C TYR A 329 -26.02 2.26 19.11
N ARG A 330 -27.28 2.56 18.76
CA ARG A 330 -28.03 3.71 19.28
C ARG A 330 -28.25 3.65 20.78
N HIS A 331 -28.64 2.49 21.32
CA HIS A 331 -28.75 2.28 22.77
C HIS A 331 -27.42 2.56 23.46
N GLY A 332 -26.31 2.09 22.90
CA GLY A 332 -24.98 2.27 23.48
C GLY A 332 -24.48 3.72 23.52
N LEU A 333 -24.99 4.60 22.66
CA LEU A 333 -24.64 6.04 22.67
C LEU A 333 -25.00 6.70 24.00
N GLN A 334 -25.97 6.15 24.76
CA GLN A 334 -26.32 6.70 26.06
C GLN A 334 -25.16 6.65 27.07
N PHE A 335 -24.27 5.66 26.95
CA PHE A 335 -23.15 5.46 27.86
C PHE A 335 -21.97 6.38 27.58
N GLY A 336 -21.87 6.93 26.35
CA GLY A 336 -20.79 7.82 25.93
C GLY A 336 -21.19 9.29 25.76
N LYS A 337 -22.32 9.72 26.33
CA LYS A 337 -22.76 11.13 26.30
C LYS A 337 -21.73 12.11 26.90
N SER A 338 -20.92 11.63 27.85
CA SER A 338 -19.86 12.42 28.49
C SER A 338 -18.48 12.28 27.82
N CYS A 339 -18.36 11.45 26.78
CA CYS A 339 -17.10 11.26 26.06
C CYS A 339 -16.68 12.55 25.37
N LEU A 340 -15.37 12.81 25.35
CA LEU A 340 -14.82 13.88 24.53
C LEU A 340 -15.00 13.54 23.04
N LYS A 341 -15.08 14.54 22.16
CA LYS A 341 -15.15 14.31 20.70
C LYS A 341 -13.97 13.52 20.14
N THR A 342 -12.85 13.51 20.85
CA THR A 342 -11.62 12.76 20.52
C THR A 342 -11.65 11.31 20.98
N GLU A 343 -12.59 10.94 21.84
CA GLU A 343 -12.80 9.58 22.33
C GLU A 343 -13.85 8.89 21.46
N LEU A 344 -13.64 7.59 21.22
CA LEU A 344 -14.62 6.78 20.49
C LEU A 344 -15.82 6.48 21.39
N GLN A 345 -17.00 6.36 20.79
CA GLN A 345 -18.16 5.86 21.51
C GLN A 345 -17.99 4.36 21.79
N PHE A 346 -18.47 3.91 22.96
CA PHE A 346 -18.37 2.50 23.36
C PHE A 346 -19.04 1.54 22.38
N SER A 347 -20.05 2.01 21.63
CA SER A 347 -20.86 1.21 20.73
C SER A 347 -20.48 1.32 19.25
N ASP A 348 -19.43 2.08 18.89
CA ASP A 348 -19.05 2.34 17.49
C ASP A 348 -18.86 1.06 16.66
N TYR A 349 -18.33 -0.01 17.25
CA TYR A 349 -18.10 -1.26 16.52
C TYR A 349 -19.38 -2.07 16.23
N TYR A 350 -20.53 -1.77 16.85
CA TYR A 350 -21.81 -2.29 16.37
C TYR A 350 -22.18 -1.66 15.02
N CYS A 351 -22.00 -0.34 14.89
CA CYS A 351 -22.18 0.36 13.62
C CYS A 351 -21.23 -0.22 12.54
N LEU A 352 -19.96 -0.46 12.88
CA LEU A 352 -19.01 -1.06 11.93
C LEU A 352 -19.38 -2.49 11.52
N LEU A 353 -19.85 -3.33 12.44
CA LEU A 353 -20.35 -4.67 12.13
C LEU A 353 -21.60 -4.64 11.23
N GLY A 354 -22.54 -3.73 11.51
CA GLY A 354 -23.70 -3.48 10.66
C GLY A 354 -23.28 -3.08 9.24
N ALA A 355 -22.33 -2.15 9.12
CA ALA A 355 -21.75 -1.72 7.85
C ALA A 355 -21.10 -2.89 7.08
N HIS A 356 -20.31 -3.75 7.75
CA HIS A 356 -19.71 -4.92 7.10
C HIS A 356 -20.75 -5.92 6.59
N MET A 357 -21.87 -6.13 7.31
CA MET A 357 -22.96 -6.98 6.83
C MET A 357 -23.70 -6.36 5.64
N LEU A 358 -23.86 -5.04 5.60
CA LEU A 358 -24.42 -4.33 4.44
C LEU A 358 -23.49 -4.40 3.22
N LEU A 359 -22.17 -4.35 3.43
CA LEU A 359 -21.18 -4.55 2.36
C LEU A 359 -21.21 -5.98 1.79
N ASP A 360 -21.45 -6.99 2.63
CA ASP A 360 -21.67 -8.36 2.14
C ASP A 360 -22.90 -8.42 1.22
N LEU A 361 -24.01 -7.78 1.61
CA LEU A 361 -25.24 -7.72 0.81
C LEU A 361 -25.00 -7.00 -0.52
N TRP A 362 -24.29 -5.87 -0.49
CA TRP A 362 -23.94 -5.12 -1.70
C TRP A 362 -23.07 -5.95 -2.64
N SER A 363 -22.06 -6.66 -2.10
CA SER A 363 -21.19 -7.56 -2.86
C SER A 363 -21.96 -8.73 -3.50
N ASN A 364 -23.12 -9.09 -2.94
CA ASN A 364 -24.03 -10.09 -3.49
C ASN A 364 -25.07 -9.52 -4.49
N GLY A 365 -25.00 -8.23 -4.81
CA GLY A 365 -25.83 -7.57 -5.82
C GLY A 365 -26.97 -6.69 -5.28
N GLU A 366 -27.06 -6.51 -3.97
CA GLU A 366 -28.11 -5.68 -3.36
C GLU A 366 -27.72 -4.19 -3.33
N GLU A 367 -28.06 -3.44 -4.37
CA GLU A 367 -27.64 -2.03 -4.53
C GLU A 367 -28.13 -1.10 -3.41
N TRP A 368 -29.32 -1.33 -2.84
CA TRP A 368 -29.82 -0.50 -1.72
C TRP A 368 -28.92 -0.58 -0.48
N ALA A 369 -28.14 -1.65 -0.32
CA ALA A 369 -27.35 -1.91 0.88
C ALA A 369 -26.19 -0.92 1.03
N VAL A 370 -25.62 -0.43 -0.09
CA VAL A 370 -24.54 0.57 -0.03
C VAL A 370 -25.02 1.91 0.54
N TRP A 371 -26.24 2.32 0.20
CA TRP A 371 -26.84 3.56 0.70
C TRP A 371 -27.21 3.45 2.18
N HIS A 372 -27.73 2.31 2.60
CA HIS A 372 -27.93 2.04 4.02
C HIS A 372 -26.58 2.03 4.78
N CYS A 373 -25.52 1.46 4.18
CA CYS A 373 -24.19 1.45 4.76
C CYS A 373 -23.63 2.87 4.95
N LEU A 374 -23.73 3.72 3.91
CA LEU A 374 -23.35 5.13 4.00
C LEU A 374 -24.16 5.88 5.07
N THR A 375 -25.48 5.65 5.13
CA THR A 375 -26.37 6.26 6.13
C THR A 375 -25.90 5.93 7.55
N LEU A 376 -25.65 4.65 7.83
CA LEU A 376 -25.20 4.17 9.13
C LEU A 376 -23.81 4.70 9.51
N LEU A 377 -22.88 4.76 8.54
CA LEU A 377 -21.52 5.27 8.78
C LEU A 377 -21.47 6.79 8.93
N GLU A 378 -22.30 7.55 8.22
CA GLU A 378 -22.41 9.01 8.38
C GLU A 378 -23.07 9.37 9.73
N GLU A 379 -24.10 8.63 10.16
CA GLU A 379 -24.64 8.73 11.53
C GLU A 379 -23.53 8.41 12.56
N GLY A 380 -22.82 7.30 12.35
CA GLY A 380 -21.67 6.87 13.13
C GLY A 380 -20.63 7.98 13.32
N LEU A 381 -20.20 8.56 12.20
CA LEU A 381 -19.19 9.61 12.18
C LEU A 381 -19.68 10.93 12.80
N ASN A 382 -20.97 11.26 12.65
CA ASN A 382 -21.55 12.43 13.31
C ASN A 382 -21.49 12.31 14.84
N ASN A 383 -21.70 11.11 15.38
CA ASN A 383 -21.65 10.84 16.81
C ASN A 383 -20.22 10.57 17.34
N SER A 384 -19.32 10.10 16.48
CA SER A 384 -17.92 9.76 16.80
C SER A 384 -16.95 10.32 15.74
N PRO A 385 -16.73 11.64 15.70
CA PRO A 385 -16.01 12.32 14.61
C PRO A 385 -14.52 11.99 14.52
N SER A 386 -13.94 11.42 15.58
CA SER A 386 -12.55 10.97 15.62
C SER A 386 -12.38 9.49 15.22
N ASN A 387 -13.44 8.77 14.87
CA ASN A 387 -13.35 7.37 14.48
C ASN A 387 -12.69 7.19 13.10
N ALA A 388 -11.44 6.74 13.10
CA ALA A 388 -10.68 6.52 11.87
C ALA A 388 -11.26 5.37 11.01
N GLN A 389 -11.87 4.35 11.62
CA GLN A 389 -12.44 3.22 10.87
C GLN A 389 -13.65 3.65 10.04
N PHE A 390 -14.51 4.50 10.59
CA PHE A 390 -15.63 5.08 9.82
C PHE A 390 -15.11 5.91 8.64
N LYS A 391 -14.13 6.79 8.88
CA LYS A 391 -13.53 7.62 7.81
C LYS A 391 -12.90 6.78 6.71
N LEU A 392 -12.08 5.79 7.06
CA LEU A 392 -11.42 4.91 6.09
C LEU A 392 -12.42 4.09 5.28
N LEU A 393 -13.48 3.58 5.92
CA LEU A 393 -14.50 2.80 5.23
C LEU A 393 -15.39 3.68 4.34
N LEU A 394 -15.75 4.89 4.79
CA LEU A 394 -16.46 5.88 3.97
C LEU A 394 -15.63 6.29 2.75
N ILE A 395 -14.32 6.58 2.91
CA ILE A 395 -13.40 6.85 1.80
C ILE A 395 -13.47 5.70 0.78
N ARG A 396 -13.41 4.46 1.26
CA ARG A 396 -13.45 3.27 0.40
C ARG A 396 -14.77 3.18 -0.37
N ILE A 397 -15.91 3.33 0.31
CA ILE A 397 -17.24 3.22 -0.30
C ILE A 397 -17.47 4.36 -1.29
N TYR A 398 -17.19 5.61 -0.93
CA TYR A 398 -17.34 6.76 -1.82
C TYR A 398 -16.50 6.60 -3.09
N CYS A 399 -15.22 6.21 -2.95
CA CYS A 399 -14.36 5.93 -4.10
C CYS A 399 -14.89 4.78 -4.97
N SER A 400 -15.46 3.72 -4.37
CA SER A 400 -16.09 2.61 -5.11
C SER A 400 -17.37 3.04 -5.83
N LEU A 401 -18.11 4.01 -5.30
CA LEU A 401 -19.23 4.68 -5.97
C LEU A 401 -18.75 5.75 -6.95
N GLY A 402 -17.45 6.03 -7.09
CA GLY A 402 -16.90 7.04 -8.00
C GLY A 402 -16.99 8.48 -7.51
N ALA A 403 -17.37 8.71 -6.25
CA ALA A 403 -17.37 10.02 -5.61
C ALA A 403 -16.07 10.20 -4.82
N PHE A 404 -15.31 11.26 -5.12
CA PHE A 404 -13.98 11.46 -4.54
C PHE A 404 -13.85 12.71 -3.67
N GLU A 405 -14.64 13.75 -3.94
CA GLU A 405 -14.67 14.96 -3.09
C GLU A 405 -14.89 14.63 -1.59
N PRO A 406 -15.92 13.85 -1.18
CA PRO A 406 -16.08 13.47 0.21
C PRO A 406 -14.92 12.62 0.75
N ALA A 407 -14.26 11.83 -0.10
CA ALA A 407 -13.10 11.04 0.31
C ALA A 407 -11.89 11.93 0.65
N MET A 408 -11.68 13.02 -0.10
CA MET A 408 -10.63 14.00 0.18
C MET A 408 -10.87 14.73 1.51
N ASP A 409 -12.12 15.12 1.78
CA ASP A 409 -12.49 15.77 3.05
C ASP A 409 -12.27 14.85 4.25
N LEU A 410 -12.73 13.59 4.12
CA LEU A 410 -12.56 12.57 5.15
C LEU A 410 -11.08 12.28 5.41
N TYR A 411 -10.27 12.15 4.36
CA TYR A 411 -8.84 11.92 4.50
C TYR A 411 -8.12 13.11 5.13
N SER A 412 -8.49 14.34 4.76
CA SER A 412 -7.96 15.56 5.38
C SER A 412 -8.31 15.60 6.87
N SER A 413 -9.50 15.14 7.26
CA SER A 413 -9.92 15.04 8.66
C SER A 413 -9.23 13.92 9.46
N LEU A 414 -8.56 12.96 8.81
CA LEU A 414 -7.70 11.97 9.47
C LEU A 414 -6.37 12.59 9.92
N ASP A 415 -6.00 13.74 9.36
CA ASP A 415 -4.73 14.43 9.62
C ASP A 415 -3.52 13.51 9.39
N ALA A 416 -3.54 12.78 8.26
CA ALA A 416 -2.49 11.84 7.88
C ALA A 416 -1.16 12.57 7.63
N LYS A 417 -0.12 12.19 8.38
CA LYS A 417 1.20 12.85 8.41
C LYS A 417 2.36 11.88 8.17
N HIS A 418 3.44 12.41 7.60
CA HIS A 418 4.72 11.72 7.45
C HIS A 418 4.56 10.33 6.82
N ILE A 419 4.95 9.27 7.52
CA ILE A 419 4.92 7.87 7.06
C ILE A 419 3.52 7.41 6.62
N GLN A 420 2.46 8.08 7.09
CA GLN A 420 1.09 7.80 6.66
C GLN A 420 0.87 8.11 5.18
N HIS A 421 1.64 9.02 4.58
CA HIS A 421 1.58 9.25 3.13
C HIS A 421 2.03 8.04 2.32
N ASP A 422 2.96 7.20 2.82
CA ASP A 422 3.37 5.96 2.15
C ASP A 422 2.43 4.78 2.43
N THR A 423 1.91 4.71 3.66
CA THR A 423 1.13 3.56 4.14
C THR A 423 -0.35 3.65 3.82
N ILE A 424 -0.99 4.83 3.92
CA ILE A 424 -2.43 5.03 3.65
C ILE A 424 -2.72 6.06 2.54
N GLY A 425 -1.72 6.81 2.08
CA GLY A 425 -1.88 7.82 1.01
C GLY A 425 -2.35 7.26 -0.33
N TYR A 426 -2.14 5.96 -0.56
CA TYR A 426 -2.66 5.25 -1.74
C TYR A 426 -4.19 5.32 -1.84
N LEU A 427 -4.91 5.50 -0.72
CA LEU A 427 -6.38 5.66 -0.71
C LEU A 427 -6.84 6.93 -1.42
N LEU A 428 -5.96 7.93 -1.59
CA LEU A 428 -6.25 9.11 -2.41
C LEU A 428 -5.72 8.97 -3.82
N THR A 429 -4.41 8.71 -3.95
CA THR A 429 -3.72 8.78 -5.26
C THR A 429 -4.22 7.72 -6.24
N ARG A 430 -4.75 6.60 -5.72
CA ARG A 430 -5.36 5.55 -6.54
C ARG A 430 -6.64 6.01 -7.23
N PHE A 431 -7.38 6.97 -6.68
CA PHE A 431 -8.74 7.30 -7.12
C PHE A 431 -8.88 8.73 -7.65
N ALA A 432 -8.11 9.69 -7.14
CA ALA A 432 -8.27 11.12 -7.45
C ALA A 432 -8.29 11.42 -8.96
N GLY A 433 -7.19 11.12 -9.67
CA GLY A 433 -7.09 11.32 -11.12
C GLY A 433 -8.06 10.44 -11.92
N PRO A 434 -8.16 9.13 -11.60
CA PRO A 434 -9.10 8.21 -12.26
C PRO A 434 -10.58 8.58 -12.17
N LEU A 435 -10.96 9.37 -11.16
CA LEU A 435 -12.32 9.88 -10.99
C LEU A 435 -12.50 11.32 -11.49
N GLY A 436 -11.54 11.85 -12.25
CA GLY A 436 -11.63 13.16 -12.91
C GLY A 436 -11.43 14.35 -11.98
N GLN A 437 -10.87 14.13 -10.78
CA GLN A 437 -10.61 15.17 -9.78
C GLN A 437 -9.12 15.55 -9.82
N TYR A 438 -8.72 16.20 -10.92
CA TYR A 438 -7.35 16.55 -11.22
C TYR A 438 -6.73 17.52 -10.20
N THR A 439 -7.51 18.48 -9.69
CA THR A 439 -7.02 19.39 -8.64
C THR A 439 -6.63 18.62 -7.38
N SER A 440 -7.51 17.75 -6.90
CA SER A 440 -7.26 16.93 -5.72
C SER A 440 -6.17 15.88 -5.96
N ALA A 441 -6.08 15.32 -7.17
CA ALA A 441 -4.99 14.43 -7.58
C ALA A 441 -3.62 15.12 -7.51
N SER A 442 -3.56 16.35 -8.00
CA SER A 442 -2.38 17.21 -7.95
C SER A 442 -1.93 17.46 -6.50
N GLN A 443 -2.87 17.81 -5.62
CA GLN A 443 -2.61 18.04 -4.19
C GLN A 443 -2.12 16.77 -3.48
N ALA A 444 -2.79 15.63 -3.69
CA ALA A 444 -2.44 14.35 -3.09
C ALA A 444 -1.03 13.91 -3.52
N CYS A 445 -0.70 14.01 -4.81
CA CYS A 445 0.63 13.69 -5.31
C CYS A 445 1.70 14.61 -4.71
N ASN A 446 1.44 15.92 -4.64
CA ASN A 446 2.38 16.88 -4.06
C ASN A 446 2.60 16.67 -2.55
N ALA A 447 1.57 16.27 -1.81
CA ALA A 447 1.72 15.92 -0.39
C ALA A 447 2.64 14.71 -0.21
N ALA A 448 2.42 13.64 -0.99
CA ALA A 448 3.25 12.44 -0.94
C ALA A 448 4.70 12.70 -1.40
N LEU A 449 4.92 13.39 -2.52
CA LEU A 449 6.28 13.73 -3.00
C LEU A 449 7.06 14.56 -2.00
N ARG A 450 6.42 15.55 -1.36
CA ARG A 450 7.06 16.34 -0.30
C ARG A 450 7.56 15.45 0.83
N PHE A 451 6.74 14.48 1.27
CA PHE A 451 7.17 13.51 2.27
C PHE A 451 8.38 12.70 1.82
N PHE A 452 8.36 12.09 0.62
CA PHE A 452 9.47 11.25 0.16
C PHE A 452 10.77 12.04 -0.02
N HIS A 453 10.71 13.24 -0.60
CA HIS A 453 11.89 14.09 -0.77
C HIS A 453 12.45 14.61 0.57
N SER A 454 11.58 15.02 1.50
CA SER A 454 12.02 15.38 2.85
C SER A 454 12.67 14.20 3.57
N ASN A 455 12.07 13.02 3.50
CA ASN A 455 12.60 11.81 4.13
C ASN A 455 14.00 11.43 3.64
N GLN A 456 14.28 11.59 2.34
CA GLN A 456 15.61 11.35 1.78
C GLN A 456 16.69 12.22 2.45
N LYS A 457 16.36 13.49 2.71
CA LYS A 457 17.24 14.45 3.38
C LYS A 457 17.35 14.15 4.88
N ASP A 458 16.21 14.00 5.55
CA ASP A 458 16.11 13.89 7.00
C ASP A 458 16.73 12.59 7.51
N THR A 459 16.40 11.44 6.88
CA THR A 459 16.98 10.14 7.27
C THR A 459 18.50 10.13 7.13
N SER A 460 19.02 10.80 6.09
CA SER A 460 20.47 10.94 5.90
C SER A 460 21.13 11.76 7.01
N GLU A 461 20.43 12.72 7.62
CA GLU A 461 20.89 13.47 8.78
C GLU A 461 20.80 12.66 10.08
N TYR A 462 19.73 11.88 10.27
CA TYR A 462 19.61 11.01 11.45
C TYR A 462 20.66 9.89 11.48
N ILE A 463 21.05 9.35 10.31
CA ILE A 463 22.20 8.44 10.22
C ILE A 463 23.48 9.12 10.73
N ILE A 464 23.69 10.38 10.37
CA ILE A 464 24.82 11.19 10.82
C ILE A 464 24.80 11.41 12.34
N GLN A 465 23.62 11.68 12.89
CA GLN A 465 23.44 11.86 14.33
C GLN A 465 23.65 10.55 15.10
N ALA A 466 23.27 9.40 14.54
CA ALA A 466 23.50 8.10 15.16
C ALA A 466 24.99 7.82 15.43
N TYR A 467 25.89 8.22 14.53
CA TYR A 467 27.34 8.18 14.81
C TYR A 467 27.74 9.05 16.01
N LYS A 468 27.16 10.25 16.13
CA LYS A 468 27.50 11.20 17.21
C LYS A 468 27.02 10.71 18.57
N TYR A 469 25.84 10.10 18.63
CA TYR A 469 25.24 9.59 19.86
C TYR A 469 25.66 8.14 20.19
N GLY A 470 26.44 7.49 19.34
CA GLY A 470 26.88 6.11 19.55
C GLY A 470 25.80 5.06 19.31
N ALA A 471 24.69 5.40 18.63
CA ALA A 471 23.61 4.47 18.30
C ALA A 471 23.98 3.59 17.09
N PHE A 472 25.07 2.83 17.20
CA PHE A 472 25.65 2.08 16.07
C PHE A 472 24.73 0.97 15.56
N GLU A 473 23.99 0.30 16.45
CA GLU A 473 23.04 -0.77 16.10
C GLU A 473 21.87 -0.25 15.24
N LYS A 474 21.52 1.03 15.37
CA LYS A 474 20.44 1.69 14.62
C LYS A 474 20.84 2.16 13.23
N ILE A 475 22.13 2.30 12.94
CA ILE A 475 22.58 2.77 11.62
C ILE A 475 22.17 1.80 10.49
N PRO A 476 22.38 0.46 10.61
CA PRO A 476 21.85 -0.49 9.62
C PRO A 476 20.33 -0.42 9.46
N GLU A 477 19.58 -0.27 10.57
CA GLU A 477 18.13 -0.13 10.55
C GLU A 477 17.69 1.14 9.78
N PHE A 478 18.31 2.29 10.04
CA PHE A 478 18.02 3.54 9.32
C PHE A 478 18.34 3.46 7.83
N ILE A 479 19.40 2.75 7.46
CA ILE A 479 19.74 2.53 6.04
C ILE A 479 18.71 1.62 5.38
N ALA A 480 18.31 0.53 6.04
CA ALA A 480 17.26 -0.35 5.55
C ALA A 480 15.92 0.40 5.40
N PHE A 481 15.55 1.22 6.38
CA PHE A 481 14.35 2.06 6.33
C PHE A 481 14.41 3.07 5.18
N ARG A 482 15.54 3.78 5.01
CA ARG A 482 15.76 4.71 3.89
C ARG A 482 15.59 4.01 2.54
N ASN A 483 16.22 2.85 2.38
CA ASN A 483 16.16 2.08 1.14
C ASN A 483 14.74 1.56 0.89
N ARG A 484 14.02 1.12 1.94
CA ARG A 484 12.62 0.70 1.85
C ARG A 484 11.70 1.81 1.37
N LEU A 485 11.92 3.06 1.83
CA LEU A 485 11.15 4.22 1.39
C LEU A 485 11.54 4.70 -0.01
N ASN A 486 12.83 4.72 -0.34
CA ASN A 486 13.29 5.10 -1.68
C ASN A 486 12.83 4.11 -2.76
N ASN A 487 12.66 2.84 -2.38
CA ASN A 487 12.17 1.80 -3.26
C ASN A 487 10.65 1.59 -3.10
N SER A 488 9.92 2.51 -2.48
CA SER A 488 8.47 2.38 -2.32
C SER A 488 7.76 2.33 -3.67
N LEU A 489 6.86 1.36 -3.82
CA LEU A 489 5.90 1.28 -4.92
C LEU A 489 5.09 2.57 -5.02
N HIS A 490 4.59 3.06 -3.89
CA HIS A 490 3.77 4.27 -3.86
C HIS A 490 4.56 5.51 -4.29
N PHE A 491 5.84 5.60 -3.93
CA PHE A 491 6.70 6.69 -4.40
C PHE A 491 6.84 6.71 -5.93
N ALA A 492 7.10 5.54 -6.52
CA ALA A 492 7.20 5.41 -7.98
C ALA A 492 5.86 5.76 -8.67
N GLN A 493 4.74 5.28 -8.14
CA GLN A 493 3.39 5.60 -8.64
C GLN A 493 3.12 7.10 -8.60
N VAL A 494 3.34 7.74 -7.46
CA VAL A 494 3.07 9.17 -7.30
C VAL A 494 3.95 10.01 -8.22
N ARG A 495 5.24 9.66 -8.38
CA ARG A 495 6.14 10.37 -9.30
C ARG A 495 5.65 10.27 -10.75
N THR A 496 5.32 9.06 -11.21
CA THR A 496 4.81 8.84 -12.57
C THR A 496 3.48 9.54 -12.81
N GLU A 497 2.50 9.40 -11.90
CA GLU A 497 1.19 10.02 -12.05
C GLU A 497 1.25 11.54 -11.92
N ARG A 498 2.16 12.10 -11.08
CA ARG A 498 2.38 13.55 -11.04
C ARG A 498 2.84 14.09 -12.38
N MET A 499 3.86 13.46 -12.97
CA MET A 499 4.42 13.88 -14.26
C MET A 499 3.39 13.74 -15.39
N LEU A 500 2.62 12.64 -15.41
CA LEU A 500 1.53 12.46 -16.38
C LEU A 500 0.42 13.49 -16.20
N LEU A 501 0.09 13.86 -14.95
CA LEU A 501 -0.91 14.87 -14.65
C LEU A 501 -0.44 16.27 -15.08
N ASP A 502 0.83 16.62 -14.85
CA ASP A 502 1.42 17.89 -15.31
C ASP A 502 1.36 18.01 -16.84
N LEU A 503 1.73 16.94 -17.54
CA LEU A 503 1.57 16.89 -19.00
C LEU A 503 0.10 17.04 -19.41
N LEU A 504 -0.79 16.27 -18.80
CA LEU A 504 -2.22 16.27 -19.12
C LEU A 504 -2.87 17.64 -18.93
N LEU A 505 -2.48 18.40 -17.89
CA LEU A 505 -3.09 19.68 -17.57
C LEU A 505 -2.44 20.87 -18.28
N GLU A 506 -1.12 20.84 -18.50
CA GLU A 506 -0.35 22.02 -18.91
C GLU A 506 0.25 21.91 -20.32
N ALA A 507 0.76 20.74 -20.71
CA ALA A 507 1.51 20.58 -21.96
C ALA A 507 0.63 20.85 -23.19
N ASP A 508 1.09 21.71 -24.08
CA ASP A 508 0.39 22.27 -25.25
C ASP A 508 -0.85 23.14 -24.95
N VAL A 509 -1.21 23.32 -23.67
CA VAL A 509 -2.24 24.28 -23.21
C VAL A 509 -1.57 25.60 -22.83
N SER A 510 -0.76 25.60 -21.78
CA SER A 510 -0.09 26.79 -21.23
C SER A 510 1.38 26.87 -21.66
N SER A 511 2.06 25.74 -21.76
CA SER A 511 3.45 25.60 -22.20
C SER A 511 3.55 24.63 -23.38
N SER A 512 4.69 24.58 -24.07
CA SER A 512 4.89 23.54 -25.08
C SER A 512 5.16 22.18 -24.43
N LEU A 513 4.87 21.08 -25.13
CA LEU A 513 5.24 19.74 -24.67
C LEU A 513 6.75 19.61 -24.39
N GLU A 514 7.60 20.19 -25.24
CA GLU A 514 9.07 20.19 -25.08
C GLU A 514 9.53 20.91 -23.82
N GLU A 515 8.95 22.08 -23.54
CA GLU A 515 9.26 22.85 -22.33
C GLU A 515 8.84 22.10 -21.06
N SER A 516 7.66 21.47 -21.09
CA SER A 516 7.15 20.66 -19.98
C SER A 516 8.08 19.48 -19.68
N ILE A 517 8.46 18.71 -20.70
CA ILE A 517 9.38 17.58 -20.57
C ILE A 517 10.75 18.01 -20.04
N LYS A 518 11.30 19.12 -20.57
CA LYS A 518 12.57 19.69 -20.10
C LYS A 518 12.51 20.11 -18.65
N SER A 519 11.42 20.74 -18.21
CA SER A 519 11.26 21.21 -16.82
C SER A 519 11.21 20.06 -15.81
N MET A 520 10.72 18.89 -16.23
CA MET A 520 10.65 17.67 -15.42
C MET A 520 11.92 16.80 -15.51
N SER A 521 12.91 17.20 -16.31
CA SER A 521 14.12 16.40 -16.59
C SER A 521 13.80 14.98 -17.11
N LEU A 522 12.76 14.85 -17.94
CA LEU A 522 12.36 13.56 -18.49
C LEU A 522 13.18 13.20 -19.73
N SER A 523 13.76 11.99 -19.72
CA SER A 523 14.41 11.39 -20.89
C SER A 523 13.78 10.04 -21.23
N PRO A 524 13.62 9.66 -22.51
CA PRO A 524 13.14 8.33 -22.87
C PRO A 524 14.11 7.23 -22.45
N GLU A 525 15.41 7.49 -22.33
CA GLU A 525 16.42 6.46 -22.04
C GLU A 525 16.57 6.16 -20.54
N GLU A 526 16.34 7.15 -19.69
CA GLU A 526 16.52 7.04 -18.24
C GLU A 526 15.27 6.47 -17.57
N ASP A 527 15.47 5.52 -16.66
CA ASP A 527 14.44 4.95 -15.81
C ASP A 527 14.94 4.91 -14.37
N ASP A 528 14.34 5.74 -13.53
CA ASP A 528 14.69 5.90 -12.13
C ASP A 528 13.75 5.09 -11.20
N ILE A 529 12.98 4.14 -11.75
CA ILE A 529 12.17 3.20 -10.97
C ILE A 529 13.00 1.95 -10.64
N PRO A 530 13.14 1.58 -9.34
CA PRO A 530 13.91 0.40 -8.93
C PRO A 530 13.11 -0.90 -9.11
N TRP A 531 12.79 -1.27 -10.36
CA TRP A 531 11.89 -2.39 -10.70
C TRP A 531 12.17 -3.72 -9.98
N LYS A 532 13.44 -4.01 -9.64
CA LYS A 532 13.83 -5.26 -8.97
C LYS A 532 13.65 -5.23 -7.45
N ASP A 533 13.70 -4.05 -6.85
CA ASP A 533 13.73 -3.86 -5.40
C ASP A 533 12.50 -3.12 -4.87
N LEU A 534 11.44 -2.98 -5.69
CA LEU A 534 10.18 -2.35 -5.31
C LEU A 534 9.63 -2.93 -4.00
N ARG A 535 9.18 -2.04 -3.12
CA ARG A 535 8.60 -2.36 -1.82
C ARG A 535 7.18 -1.87 -1.75
N ASP A 536 6.25 -2.79 -1.55
CA ASP A 536 4.89 -2.43 -1.18
C ASP A 536 4.82 -2.14 0.31
N ASN A 537 4.68 -0.86 0.66
CA ASN A 537 4.58 -0.40 2.04
C ASN A 537 3.14 -0.03 2.42
N ARG A 538 2.16 -0.25 1.52
CA ARG A 538 0.76 0.07 1.80
C ARG A 538 0.27 -0.74 2.99
N ASP A 539 -0.41 -0.07 3.92
CA ASP A 539 -1.12 -0.73 5.00
C ASP A 539 -2.45 -1.27 4.46
N LEU A 540 -2.41 -2.54 4.08
CA LEU A 540 -3.58 -3.30 3.65
C LEU A 540 -4.36 -3.88 4.84
N THR A 541 -4.03 -3.49 6.08
CA THR A 541 -4.65 -3.97 7.32
C THR A 541 -5.20 -2.82 8.19
N ALA A 542 -5.18 -1.59 7.67
CA ALA A 542 -5.68 -0.41 8.37
C ALA A 542 -7.18 -0.48 8.70
N LEU A 543 -7.97 -1.11 7.82
CA LEU A 543 -9.38 -1.41 8.05
C LEU A 543 -9.50 -2.66 8.92
N PHE A 544 -10.27 -2.56 10.01
CA PHE A 544 -10.53 -3.71 10.87
C PHE A 544 -11.24 -4.81 10.10
N ASN A 545 -10.71 -6.02 10.22
CA ASN A 545 -11.31 -7.19 9.61
C ASN A 545 -11.62 -8.29 10.65
N TRP A 546 -12.91 -8.58 10.76
CA TRP A 546 -13.45 -9.65 11.61
C TRP A 546 -14.01 -10.81 10.79
N ASP A 547 -13.76 -10.84 9.48
CA ASP A 547 -14.11 -11.97 8.62
C ASP A 547 -13.30 -13.23 8.98
N PRO A 548 -13.82 -14.43 8.68
CA PRO A 548 -13.11 -15.67 8.89
C PRO A 548 -11.84 -15.75 8.02
N LYS A 549 -10.90 -16.60 8.42
CA LYS A 549 -9.56 -16.70 7.81
C LYS A 549 -9.57 -16.95 6.30
N ASP A 550 -10.58 -17.64 5.77
CA ASP A 550 -10.76 -17.92 4.34
C ASP A 550 -11.22 -16.71 3.52
N ARG A 551 -11.74 -15.68 4.19
CA ARG A 551 -12.22 -14.41 3.58
C ARG A 551 -11.32 -13.21 3.91
N ASP A 552 -10.36 -13.38 4.82
CA ASP A 552 -9.34 -12.39 5.13
C ASP A 552 -8.34 -12.22 3.97
N ILE A 553 -7.50 -11.19 4.07
CA ILE A 553 -6.47 -10.90 3.08
C ILE A 553 -5.34 -11.92 3.23
N SER A 554 -5.23 -12.83 2.26
CA SER A 554 -4.14 -13.79 2.18
C SER A 554 -2.83 -13.16 1.69
N GLU A 555 -1.71 -13.83 1.96
CA GLU A 555 -0.41 -13.46 1.37
C GLU A 555 -0.42 -13.54 -0.17
N ASP A 556 -1.22 -14.45 -0.74
CA ASP A 556 -1.43 -14.52 -2.19
C ASP A 556 -2.14 -13.27 -2.71
N HIS A 557 -3.16 -12.74 -2.01
CA HIS A 557 -3.80 -11.49 -2.38
C HIS A 557 -2.80 -10.32 -2.36
N ARG A 558 -1.90 -10.25 -1.37
CA ARG A 558 -0.84 -9.21 -1.32
C ARG A 558 0.12 -9.33 -2.50
N LYS A 559 0.56 -10.55 -2.80
CA LYS A 559 1.47 -10.82 -3.93
C LYS A 559 0.83 -10.47 -5.27
N LEU A 560 -0.42 -10.89 -5.50
CA LEU A 560 -1.17 -10.59 -6.72
C LEU A 560 -1.43 -9.09 -6.85
N SER A 561 -1.76 -8.41 -5.75
CA SER A 561 -1.92 -6.95 -5.75
C SER A 561 -0.61 -6.25 -6.16
N LEU A 562 0.54 -6.66 -5.61
CA LEU A 562 1.83 -6.10 -6.00
C LEU A 562 2.16 -6.40 -7.48
N GLU A 563 1.86 -7.60 -7.98
CA GLU A 563 2.03 -7.96 -9.40
C GLU A 563 1.20 -7.03 -10.30
N GLU A 564 -0.08 -6.85 -9.98
CA GLU A 564 -0.99 -5.98 -10.72
C GLU A 564 -0.55 -4.50 -10.72
N GLU A 565 -0.19 -3.97 -9.54
CA GLU A 565 0.30 -2.60 -9.39
C GLU A 565 1.61 -2.36 -10.15
N SER A 566 2.49 -3.37 -10.18
CA SER A 566 3.75 -3.30 -10.92
C SER A 566 3.53 -3.29 -12.43
N ILE A 567 2.60 -4.12 -12.93
CA ILE A 567 2.20 -4.13 -14.35
C ILE A 567 1.59 -2.77 -14.72
N TRP A 568 0.64 -2.28 -13.93
CA TRP A 568 -0.01 -0.99 -14.17
C TRP A 568 1.00 0.17 -14.15
N LEU A 569 1.85 0.24 -13.12
CA LEU A 569 2.91 1.25 -13.03
C LEU A 569 3.85 1.20 -14.24
N ARG A 570 4.20 0.00 -14.72
CA ARG A 570 5.07 -0.16 -15.90
C ARG A 570 4.41 0.34 -17.17
N ILE A 571 3.13 0.07 -17.38
CA ILE A 571 2.36 0.65 -18.50
C ILE A 571 2.43 2.19 -18.43
N ARG A 572 2.15 2.77 -17.26
CA ARG A 572 2.13 4.23 -17.06
C ARG A 572 3.51 4.88 -17.25
N SER A 573 4.55 4.28 -16.69
CA SER A 573 5.94 4.74 -16.85
C SER A 573 6.39 4.67 -18.31
N LEU A 574 6.07 3.59 -19.03
CA LEU A 574 6.38 3.45 -20.44
C LEU A 574 5.62 4.47 -21.29
N THR A 575 4.33 4.73 -21.00
CA THR A 575 3.58 5.81 -21.65
C THR A 575 4.27 7.16 -21.45
N LEU A 576 4.68 7.49 -20.22
CA LEU A 576 5.38 8.73 -19.91
C LEU A 576 6.70 8.88 -20.70
N ARG A 577 7.51 7.81 -20.75
CA ARG A 577 8.79 7.79 -21.48
C ARG A 577 8.60 7.81 -23.01
N LEU A 578 7.53 7.22 -23.52
CA LEU A 578 7.22 7.30 -24.95
C LEU A 578 6.75 8.71 -25.34
N VAL A 579 5.99 9.38 -24.47
CA VAL A 579 5.62 10.80 -24.66
C VAL A 579 6.86 11.69 -24.64
N SER A 580 7.85 11.44 -23.77
CA SER A 580 9.12 12.19 -23.81
C SER A 580 9.94 11.90 -25.07
N GLY A 581 9.76 10.74 -25.69
CA GLY A 581 10.31 10.39 -27.00
C GLY A 581 9.86 11.31 -28.14
N LEU A 582 8.63 11.85 -28.09
CA LEU A 582 8.10 12.76 -29.11
C LEU A 582 9.00 13.97 -29.36
N THR A 583 9.49 14.57 -28.28
CA THR A 583 10.33 15.77 -28.34
C THR A 583 11.77 15.42 -28.66
N ALA A 584 12.23 14.23 -28.23
CA ALA A 584 13.59 13.75 -28.54
C ALA A 584 13.79 13.48 -30.05
N LEU A 585 12.72 13.08 -30.75
CA LEU A 585 12.70 12.81 -32.20
C LEU A 585 12.50 14.06 -33.07
N SER A 586 12.12 15.19 -32.48
CA SER A 586 11.88 16.44 -33.22
C SER A 586 13.22 17.06 -33.66
N HIS A 587 13.53 17.06 -34.96
CA HIS A 587 14.79 17.62 -35.48
C HIS A 587 14.88 19.16 -35.33
N THR A 588 15.91 19.63 -34.62
CA THR A 588 16.60 20.89 -34.97
C THR A 588 17.44 20.67 -36.24
N PRO A 589 17.38 21.56 -37.24
CA PRO A 589 18.09 21.38 -38.50
C PRO A 589 19.61 21.57 -38.31
N GLU A 590 20.36 20.47 -38.16
CA GLU A 590 21.80 20.52 -38.42
C GLU A 590 22.06 20.48 -39.94
N PRO A 591 22.98 21.30 -40.46
CA PRO A 591 23.33 21.30 -41.87
C PRO A 591 23.98 19.96 -42.25
N LYS A 592 23.50 19.35 -43.35
CA LYS A 592 23.87 18.03 -43.91
C LYS A 592 25.35 17.80 -44.26
N ASN A 593 26.30 18.60 -43.77
CA ASN A 593 27.71 18.52 -44.15
C ASN A 593 28.65 17.85 -43.13
N SER A 594 28.16 17.28 -42.03
CA SER A 594 29.01 16.66 -41.01
C SER A 594 28.55 15.26 -40.59
N GLN A 595 28.32 14.35 -41.54
CA GLN A 595 28.35 12.90 -41.27
C GLN A 595 29.63 12.28 -41.83
N LYS A 596 30.74 12.56 -41.14
CA LYS A 596 31.95 11.71 -41.15
C LYS A 596 32.50 11.69 -39.72
N GLY A 597 31.92 10.82 -38.91
CA GLY A 597 32.30 10.61 -37.51
C GLY A 597 31.34 9.60 -36.90
N ALA A 598 31.49 8.33 -37.27
CA ALA A 598 30.83 7.25 -36.56
C ALA A 598 31.48 7.14 -35.17
N GLU A 599 30.83 7.68 -34.15
CA GLU A 599 31.09 7.26 -32.77
C GLU A 599 30.38 5.92 -32.56
N ASN A 600 31.16 4.86 -32.46
CA ASN A 600 30.68 3.52 -32.18
C ASN A 600 30.06 3.47 -30.77
N GLY A 601 28.74 3.27 -30.68
CA GLY A 601 28.10 2.78 -29.45
C GLY A 601 26.84 3.50 -28.96
N VAL A 602 26.42 4.63 -29.56
CA VAL A 602 25.17 5.31 -29.15
C VAL A 602 24.01 4.79 -30.00
N SER A 603 23.06 4.08 -29.37
CA SER A 603 21.81 3.67 -30.02
C SER A 603 21.07 4.91 -30.53
N SER A 604 20.53 4.86 -31.75
CA SER A 604 19.84 6.04 -32.28
C SER A 604 18.58 6.34 -31.45
N LYS A 605 18.18 7.61 -31.33
CA LYS A 605 17.03 8.00 -30.50
C LYS A 605 15.74 7.26 -30.88
N ILE A 606 15.56 6.94 -32.15
CA ILE A 606 14.42 6.15 -32.62
C ILE A 606 14.50 4.68 -32.19
N ASP A 607 15.70 4.09 -32.10
CA ASP A 607 15.86 2.71 -31.64
C ASP A 607 15.47 2.57 -30.16
N ILE A 608 15.74 3.60 -29.35
CA ILE A 608 15.28 3.68 -27.96
C ILE A 608 13.75 3.70 -27.92
N VAL A 609 13.09 4.57 -28.70
CA VAL A 609 11.62 4.63 -28.77
C VAL A 609 11.02 3.31 -29.23
N ARG A 610 11.61 2.67 -30.25
CA ARG A 610 11.18 1.33 -30.73
C ARG A 610 11.31 0.25 -29.65
N ALA A 611 12.41 0.26 -28.89
CA ALA A 611 12.60 -0.67 -27.77
C ALA A 611 11.57 -0.44 -26.65
N LEU A 612 11.23 0.82 -26.36
CA LEU A 612 10.17 1.15 -25.40
C LEU A 612 8.79 0.70 -25.87
N LEU A 613 8.48 0.86 -27.16
CA LEU A 613 7.23 0.35 -27.74
C LEU A 613 7.11 -1.17 -27.60
N GLN A 614 8.19 -1.92 -27.87
CA GLN A 614 8.21 -3.37 -27.66
C GLN A 614 8.00 -3.75 -26.20
N GLN A 615 8.63 -3.02 -25.26
CA GLN A 615 8.40 -3.22 -23.83
C GLN A 615 6.96 -2.90 -23.42
N PHE A 616 6.37 -1.86 -24.00
CA PHE A 616 4.98 -1.48 -23.76
C PHE A 616 4.02 -2.56 -24.22
N GLU A 617 4.18 -3.06 -25.45
CA GLU A 617 3.37 -4.17 -25.98
C GLU A 617 3.49 -5.44 -25.13
N ALA A 618 4.72 -5.84 -24.78
CA ALA A 618 4.95 -7.01 -23.93
C ALA A 618 4.32 -6.86 -22.54
N THR A 619 4.36 -5.64 -21.97
CA THR A 619 3.74 -5.37 -20.66
C THR A 619 2.21 -5.38 -20.75
N VAL A 620 1.64 -4.86 -21.83
CA VAL A 620 0.19 -4.92 -22.10
C VAL A 620 -0.28 -6.37 -22.22
N ASP A 621 0.46 -7.22 -22.93
CA ASP A 621 0.10 -8.63 -23.10
C ASP A 621 0.26 -9.43 -21.78
N ALA A 622 1.27 -9.10 -20.97
CA ALA A 622 1.36 -9.59 -19.59
C ALA A 622 0.13 -9.16 -18.75
N GLY A 623 -0.33 -7.91 -18.91
CA GLY A 623 -1.53 -7.40 -18.26
C GLY A 623 -2.82 -8.11 -18.70
N LYS A 624 -2.95 -8.45 -19.99
CA LYS A 624 -4.07 -9.28 -20.50
C LYS A 624 -4.06 -10.66 -19.86
N THR A 625 -2.89 -11.30 -19.84
CA THR A 625 -2.69 -12.64 -19.23
C THR A 625 -3.01 -12.61 -17.73
N PHE A 626 -2.65 -11.54 -17.03
CA PHE A 626 -3.02 -11.35 -15.64
C PHE A 626 -4.54 -11.20 -15.47
N ASN A 627 -5.19 -10.40 -16.31
CA ASN A 627 -6.64 -10.16 -16.26
C ASN A 627 -7.48 -11.42 -16.56
N GLU A 628 -6.95 -12.35 -17.37
CA GLU A 628 -7.57 -13.67 -17.62
C GLU A 628 -7.73 -14.51 -16.34
N ARG A 629 -6.93 -14.24 -15.29
CA ARG A 629 -7.03 -14.93 -14.00
C ARG A 629 -8.28 -14.54 -13.21
N GLN A 630 -8.98 -13.45 -13.56
CA GLN A 630 -10.25 -13.01 -12.95
C GLN A 630 -10.19 -12.93 -11.41
N ILE A 631 -9.11 -12.35 -10.90
CA ILE A 631 -8.85 -12.25 -9.46
C ILE A 631 -9.89 -11.33 -8.81
N LYS A 632 -10.44 -11.78 -7.67
CA LYS A 632 -11.36 -10.98 -6.85
C LYS A 632 -10.72 -10.73 -5.49
N TYR A 633 -10.42 -9.47 -5.19
CA TYR A 633 -9.95 -9.09 -3.87
C TYR A 633 -11.11 -8.91 -2.90
N PRO A 634 -10.94 -9.22 -1.60
CA PRO A 634 -11.88 -8.80 -0.56
C PRO A 634 -12.08 -7.28 -0.56
N PHE A 635 -13.28 -6.80 -0.23
CA PHE A 635 -13.59 -5.36 -0.27
C PHE A 635 -12.67 -4.51 0.63
N LEU A 636 -12.40 -5.03 1.84
CA LEU A 636 -11.48 -4.45 2.83
C LEU A 636 -9.99 -4.68 2.49
N GLY A 637 -9.72 -5.43 1.42
CA GLY A 637 -8.39 -5.72 0.91
C GLY A 637 -7.85 -4.66 -0.05
N PRO A 638 -6.78 -4.99 -0.79
CA PRO A 638 -6.18 -4.07 -1.73
C PRO A 638 -7.20 -3.66 -2.82
N PRO A 639 -7.31 -2.37 -3.18
CA PRO A 639 -8.01 -1.99 -4.41
C PRO A 639 -7.38 -2.67 -5.61
N ALA A 640 -8.22 -3.22 -6.48
CA ALA A 640 -7.79 -3.55 -7.84
C ALA A 640 -7.28 -2.29 -8.54
N THR A 641 -6.40 -2.43 -9.53
CA THR A 641 -5.90 -1.31 -10.34
C THR A 641 -6.89 -0.91 -11.43
N ARG A 642 -6.51 0.05 -12.29
CA ARG A 642 -7.27 0.40 -13.50
C ARG A 642 -7.02 -0.56 -14.66
N LEU A 643 -6.09 -1.51 -14.51
CA LEU A 643 -5.60 -2.35 -15.60
C LEU A 643 -6.73 -3.04 -16.36
N SER A 644 -7.61 -3.76 -15.64
CA SER A 644 -8.74 -4.48 -16.25
C SER A 644 -9.67 -3.57 -17.06
N LYS A 645 -10.00 -2.39 -16.49
CA LYS A 645 -10.87 -1.41 -17.13
C LYS A 645 -10.19 -0.69 -18.30
N PHE A 646 -8.90 -0.43 -18.20
CA PHE A 646 -8.09 0.16 -19.28
C PHE A 646 -7.98 -0.78 -20.50
N LEU A 647 -7.85 -2.08 -20.25
CA LEU A 647 -7.81 -3.11 -21.30
C LEU A 647 -9.18 -3.30 -21.97
N SER A 648 -10.27 -3.26 -21.19
CA SER A 648 -11.63 -3.50 -21.69
C SER A 648 -12.31 -2.28 -22.31
N SER A 649 -11.91 -1.05 -21.95
CA SER A 649 -12.52 0.17 -22.50
C SER A 649 -12.12 0.50 -23.94
N GLY A 650 -11.12 -0.20 -24.50
CA GLY A 650 -10.52 0.13 -25.79
C GLY A 650 -9.44 1.23 -25.72
N ALA A 651 -9.30 1.92 -24.58
CA ALA A 651 -8.32 2.98 -24.40
C ALA A 651 -6.87 2.47 -24.56
N CYS A 652 -6.57 1.28 -24.05
CA CYS A 652 -5.26 0.64 -24.24
C CYS A 652 -4.89 0.48 -25.71
N GLN A 653 -5.82 0.01 -26.52
CA GLN A 653 -5.60 -0.21 -27.95
C GLN A 653 -5.45 1.12 -28.69
N CYS A 654 -6.30 2.11 -28.37
CA CYS A 654 -6.20 3.45 -28.92
C CYS A 654 -4.83 4.10 -28.63
N GLN A 655 -4.36 4.05 -27.37
CA GLN A 655 -3.05 4.60 -26.99
C GLN A 655 -1.90 3.85 -27.68
N LYS A 656 -1.99 2.52 -27.77
CA LYS A 656 -1.02 1.71 -28.51
C LYS A 656 -0.91 2.16 -29.96
N GLU A 657 -2.03 2.30 -30.67
CA GLU A 657 -2.02 2.72 -32.09
C GLU A 657 -1.47 4.15 -32.26
N ALA A 658 -1.82 5.08 -31.36
CA ALA A 658 -1.25 6.42 -31.35
C ALA A 658 0.28 6.40 -31.23
N LEU A 659 0.80 5.57 -30.33
CA LEU A 659 2.24 5.43 -30.08
C LEU A 659 2.97 4.72 -31.22
N LEU A 660 2.35 3.71 -31.84
CA LEU A 660 2.90 3.01 -33.01
C LEU A 660 2.98 3.91 -34.24
N LEU A 661 2.11 4.93 -34.35
CA LEU A 661 2.16 5.91 -35.43
C LEU A 661 3.48 6.69 -35.46
N LEU A 662 4.17 6.82 -34.32
CA LEU A 662 5.44 7.52 -34.23
C LEU A 662 6.54 6.94 -35.11
N ASN A 663 6.61 5.62 -35.21
CA ASN A 663 7.58 4.96 -36.09
C ASN A 663 7.31 5.31 -37.56
N ASP A 664 6.04 5.25 -37.97
CA ASP A 664 5.67 5.53 -39.37
C ASP A 664 5.90 7.00 -39.72
N ILE A 665 5.61 7.94 -38.79
CA ILE A 665 5.87 9.37 -38.98
C ILE A 665 7.38 9.63 -39.09
N TYR A 666 8.18 9.01 -38.23
CA TYR A 666 9.65 9.16 -38.26
C TYR A 666 10.25 8.59 -39.56
N ASP A 667 9.79 7.42 -40.00
CA ASP A 667 10.26 6.82 -41.25
C ASP A 667 9.92 7.73 -42.46
N LEU A 668 8.74 8.39 -42.43
CA LEU A 668 8.38 9.41 -43.43
C LEU A 668 9.32 10.62 -43.39
N ASP A 669 9.68 11.11 -42.21
CA ASP A 669 10.60 12.25 -42.06
C ASP A 669 11.99 11.93 -42.64
N MET A 670 12.52 10.75 -42.30
CA MET A 670 13.85 10.31 -42.72
C MET A 670 13.94 9.99 -44.21
N SER A 671 12.90 9.36 -44.78
CA SER A 671 12.88 9.00 -46.21
C SER A 671 12.40 10.13 -47.13
N GLY A 672 11.76 11.17 -46.58
CA GLY A 672 11.26 12.32 -47.33
C GLY A 672 9.96 12.04 -48.10
N ILE A 673 9.31 13.09 -48.61
CA ILE A 673 7.94 12.99 -49.14
C ILE A 673 7.81 12.52 -50.59
N ASP A 674 8.89 12.59 -51.37
CA ASP A 674 8.83 12.36 -52.82
C ASP A 674 8.83 10.86 -53.20
N ASP A 675 9.47 9.98 -52.39
CA ASP A 675 9.66 8.54 -52.68
C ASP A 675 8.98 7.58 -51.67
N THR A 676 7.99 8.06 -50.91
CA THR A 676 7.40 7.33 -49.76
C THR A 676 5.90 7.05 -49.89
N CYS A 677 5.41 6.80 -51.11
CA CYS A 677 3.98 6.56 -51.36
C CYS A 677 3.36 5.45 -50.49
N GLU A 678 4.09 4.35 -50.25
CA GLU A 678 3.61 3.24 -49.41
C GLU A 678 3.49 3.63 -47.92
N ILE A 679 4.49 4.35 -47.39
CA ILE A 679 4.50 4.86 -46.01
C ILE A 679 3.36 5.87 -45.83
N GLN A 680 3.17 6.79 -46.78
CA GLN A 680 2.07 7.76 -46.76
C GLN A 680 0.70 7.08 -46.77
N ALA A 681 0.52 6.04 -47.60
CA ALA A 681 -0.71 5.27 -47.64
C ALA A 681 -0.95 4.48 -46.33
N LYS A 682 0.11 3.93 -45.73
CA LYS A 682 0.07 3.25 -44.42
C LYS A 682 -0.35 4.21 -43.31
N ILE A 683 0.26 5.40 -43.24
CA ILE A 683 -0.10 6.46 -42.29
C ILE A 683 -1.57 6.85 -42.49
N GLY A 684 -2.01 7.11 -43.73
CA GLY A 684 -3.39 7.48 -44.02
C GLY A 684 -4.42 6.43 -43.55
N ARG A 685 -4.14 5.13 -43.76
CA ARG A 685 -5.00 4.05 -43.23
C ARG A 685 -5.04 4.03 -41.71
N LYS A 686 -3.89 4.19 -41.05
CA LYS A 686 -3.80 4.23 -39.58
C LYS A 686 -4.55 5.42 -38.98
N LEU A 687 -4.37 6.62 -39.54
CA LEU A 687 -5.11 7.81 -39.09
C LEU A 687 -6.62 7.62 -39.17
N LYS A 688 -7.12 6.98 -40.25
CA LYS A 688 -8.54 6.67 -40.39
C LYS A 688 -9.00 5.65 -39.34
N SER A 689 -8.27 4.55 -39.17
CA SER A 689 -8.55 3.53 -38.14
C SER A 689 -8.57 4.14 -36.73
N SER A 690 -7.61 5.02 -36.41
CA SER A 690 -7.56 5.70 -35.11
C SER A 690 -8.79 6.54 -34.81
N LEU A 691 -9.42 7.16 -35.82
CA LEU A 691 -10.66 7.88 -35.62
C LEU A 691 -11.84 6.95 -35.32
N GLU A 692 -11.89 5.80 -36.01
CA GLU A 692 -12.91 4.76 -35.77
C GLU A 692 -12.75 4.21 -34.33
N ASP A 693 -11.52 3.88 -33.92
CA ASP A 693 -11.22 3.40 -32.56
C ASP A 693 -11.57 4.44 -31.46
N LEU A 694 -11.26 5.73 -31.69
CA LEU A 694 -11.62 6.80 -30.76
C LEU A 694 -13.13 7.04 -30.69
N GLN A 695 -13.83 6.86 -31.81
CA GLN A 695 -15.28 6.95 -31.84
C GLN A 695 -15.91 5.81 -31.03
N ASP A 696 -15.38 4.58 -31.15
CA ASP A 696 -15.78 3.45 -30.32
C ASP A 696 -15.50 3.70 -28.83
N LEU A 697 -14.35 4.29 -28.48
CA LEU A 697 -14.06 4.68 -27.10
C LEU A 697 -15.09 5.71 -26.56
N LEU A 698 -15.49 6.68 -27.38
CA LEU A 698 -16.54 7.64 -27.03
C LEU A 698 -17.89 6.94 -26.83
N HIS A 699 -18.22 5.91 -27.62
CA HIS A 699 -19.43 5.10 -27.42
C HIS A 699 -19.45 4.41 -26.05
N HIS A 700 -18.31 3.92 -25.55
CA HIS A 700 -18.18 3.34 -24.20
C HIS A 700 -18.32 4.36 -23.07
N CYS A 701 -18.30 5.65 -23.37
CA CYS A 701 -18.53 6.73 -22.41
C CYS A 701 -20.01 7.14 -22.28
N LYS A 702 -20.90 6.56 -23.10
CA LYS A 702 -22.34 6.89 -23.07
C LYS A 702 -23.05 6.16 -21.94
N GLY A 703 -24.02 6.85 -21.32
CA GLY A 703 -24.84 6.33 -20.22
C GLY A 703 -25.19 7.45 -19.25
N ASN A 704 -25.81 7.12 -18.12
CA ASN A 704 -26.08 8.05 -17.02
C ASN A 704 -25.18 7.73 -15.83
N LEU A 705 -24.64 8.76 -15.18
CA LEU A 705 -23.81 8.59 -13.97
C LEU A 705 -24.62 8.15 -12.76
N MET A 706 -25.85 8.65 -12.65
CA MET A 706 -26.76 8.38 -11.55
C MET A 706 -28.17 8.28 -12.10
N ASP A 707 -28.88 7.23 -11.72
CA ASP A 707 -30.29 6.98 -12.05
C ASP A 707 -31.09 6.80 -10.76
N ILE A 708 -32.21 7.51 -10.64
CA ILE A 708 -33.17 7.36 -9.53
C ILE A 708 -34.45 6.78 -10.12
N GLN A 709 -34.73 5.50 -9.86
CA GLN A 709 -35.92 4.80 -10.35
C GLN A 709 -36.57 3.99 -9.24
N GLY A 710 -37.87 4.19 -9.04
CA GLY A 710 -38.64 3.48 -8.00
C GLY A 710 -37.98 3.60 -6.63
N GLY A 711 -37.59 4.83 -6.25
CA GLY A 711 -36.95 5.14 -4.98
C GLY A 711 -35.50 4.66 -4.80
N ASN A 712 -35.00 3.75 -5.65
CA ASN A 712 -33.62 3.27 -5.62
C ASN A 712 -32.70 4.21 -6.41
N CYS A 713 -31.56 4.56 -5.80
CA CYS A 713 -30.47 5.27 -6.46
C CYS A 713 -29.42 4.28 -6.93
N ARG A 714 -29.07 4.31 -8.21
CA ARG A 714 -28.00 3.51 -8.80
C ARG A 714 -26.96 4.42 -9.40
N THR A 715 -25.68 4.09 -9.16
CA THR A 715 -24.56 4.82 -9.73
C THR A 715 -23.78 3.99 -10.74
N SER A 716 -23.15 4.68 -11.68
CA SER A 716 -22.38 4.09 -12.78
C SER A 716 -20.95 4.65 -12.81
N PRO A 717 -20.11 4.36 -11.81
CA PRO A 717 -18.76 4.94 -11.69
C PRO A 717 -17.84 4.60 -12.88
N HIS A 718 -18.09 3.48 -13.56
CA HIS A 718 -17.36 3.09 -14.76
C HIS A 718 -17.45 4.10 -15.89
N ILE A 719 -18.54 4.88 -15.98
CA ILE A 719 -18.69 5.93 -16.98
C ILE A 719 -17.68 7.06 -16.71
N ILE A 720 -17.52 7.52 -15.47
CA ILE A 720 -16.49 8.53 -15.12
C ILE A 720 -15.11 8.01 -15.49
N GLU A 721 -14.77 6.77 -15.13
CA GLU A 721 -13.47 6.20 -15.46
C GLU A 721 -13.23 6.12 -16.98
N ASN A 722 -14.27 5.80 -17.77
CA ASN A 722 -14.22 5.80 -19.23
C ASN A 722 -14.06 7.23 -19.80
N LEU A 723 -14.77 8.22 -19.25
CA LEU A 723 -14.59 9.63 -19.62
C LEU A 723 -13.14 10.07 -19.37
N VAL A 724 -12.57 9.72 -18.22
CA VAL A 724 -11.16 10.02 -17.90
C VAL A 724 -10.20 9.30 -18.86
N PHE A 725 -10.43 8.01 -19.16
CA PHE A 725 -9.64 7.30 -20.16
C PHE A 725 -9.70 7.97 -21.54
N PHE A 726 -10.87 8.46 -21.95
CA PHE A 726 -11.01 9.22 -23.19
C PHE A 726 -10.18 10.50 -23.15
N VAL A 727 -10.26 11.28 -22.07
CA VAL A 727 -9.49 12.54 -21.88
C VAL A 727 -7.98 12.28 -21.91
N GLU A 728 -7.49 11.24 -21.22
CA GLU A 728 -6.08 10.84 -21.25
C GLU A 728 -5.65 10.42 -22.67
N THR A 729 -6.48 9.62 -23.34
CA THR A 729 -6.18 9.07 -24.67
C THR A 729 -6.19 10.13 -25.75
N ILE A 730 -7.22 11.00 -25.79
CA ILE A 730 -7.29 12.07 -26.78
C ILE A 730 -6.11 13.02 -26.63
N SER A 731 -5.67 13.32 -25.40
CA SER A 731 -4.51 14.17 -25.15
C SER A 731 -3.22 13.58 -25.76
N LEU A 732 -3.03 12.26 -25.65
CA LEU A 732 -1.93 11.57 -26.32
C LEU A 732 -2.00 11.71 -27.84
N PHE A 733 -3.18 11.51 -28.45
CA PHE A 733 -3.38 11.73 -29.88
C PHE A 733 -3.07 13.17 -30.31
N LEU A 734 -3.43 14.17 -29.49
CA LEU A 734 -3.10 15.57 -29.78
C LEU A 734 -1.59 15.81 -29.75
N TRP A 735 -0.85 15.23 -28.80
CA TRP A 735 0.61 15.33 -28.75
C TRP A 735 1.30 14.65 -29.94
N VAL A 736 0.86 13.45 -30.31
CA VAL A 736 1.36 12.75 -31.52
C VAL A 736 1.05 13.56 -32.78
N SER A 737 -0.13 14.17 -32.84
CA SER A 737 -0.53 15.04 -33.96
C SER A 737 0.32 16.31 -34.02
N SER A 738 0.67 16.89 -32.87
CA SER A 738 1.59 18.03 -32.74
C SER A 738 2.97 17.71 -33.31
N TYR A 739 3.52 16.54 -32.95
CA TYR A 739 4.77 16.03 -33.53
C TYR A 739 4.65 15.88 -35.06
N PHE A 740 3.55 15.28 -35.55
CA PHE A 740 3.37 15.09 -36.98
C PHE A 740 3.29 16.41 -37.76
N VAL A 741 2.66 17.43 -37.19
CA VAL A 741 2.65 18.80 -37.75
C VAL A 741 4.07 19.36 -37.86
N GLY A 742 4.92 19.09 -36.87
CA GLY A 742 6.35 19.44 -36.89
C GLY A 742 7.09 18.86 -38.08
N VAL A 743 6.77 17.63 -38.48
CA VAL A 743 7.35 16.95 -39.66
C VAL A 743 6.75 17.46 -40.98
N LEU A 744 5.43 17.63 -41.06
CA LEU A 744 4.74 18.01 -42.30
C LEU A 744 4.93 19.47 -42.71
N ARG A 745 5.07 20.40 -41.75
CA ARG A 745 5.18 21.85 -42.02
C ARG A 745 6.43 22.23 -42.85
N PRO A 746 7.63 21.69 -42.57
CA PRO A 746 8.80 21.84 -43.44
C PRO A 746 8.56 21.29 -44.86
N PHE A 747 7.95 20.10 -45.00
CA PHE A 747 7.66 19.51 -46.31
C PHE A 747 6.71 20.37 -47.13
N LYS A 748 5.62 20.88 -46.54
CA LYS A 748 4.70 21.79 -47.24
C LYS A 748 5.39 23.08 -47.69
N SER A 749 6.20 23.67 -46.82
CA SER A 749 6.98 24.88 -47.12
C SER A 749 7.94 24.66 -48.29
N ASN A 750 8.60 23.50 -48.33
CA ASN A 750 9.50 23.11 -49.41
C ASN A 750 8.76 22.83 -50.73
N LEU A 751 7.59 22.19 -50.69
CA LEU A 751 6.73 21.99 -51.85
C LEU A 751 6.20 23.30 -52.43
N GLN A 752 5.80 24.26 -51.59
CA GLN A 752 5.39 25.60 -52.03
C GLN A 752 6.55 26.37 -52.69
N LYS A 753 7.78 26.24 -52.16
CA LYS A 753 8.99 26.79 -52.80
C LYS A 753 9.29 26.13 -54.14
N LYS A 754 9.12 24.80 -54.27
CA LYS A 754 9.27 24.06 -55.53
C LYS A 754 8.22 24.50 -56.57
N LYS A 755 6.95 24.65 -56.17
CA LYS A 755 5.85 25.16 -57.04
C LYS A 755 6.09 26.57 -57.57
N LYS A 756 6.73 27.45 -56.79
CA LYS A 756 7.14 28.78 -57.27
C LYS A 756 8.29 28.75 -58.28
N LYS A 757 9.12 27.70 -58.28
CA LYS A 757 10.31 27.57 -59.16
C LYS A 757 10.06 26.77 -60.43
N LYS A 758 9.18 25.76 -60.42
CA LYS A 758 8.81 24.95 -61.59
C LYS A 758 7.35 25.23 -61.94
N LYS A 759 7.07 25.65 -63.18
CA LYS A 759 5.75 26.05 -63.70
C LYS A 759 4.76 24.87 -63.92
N ASP A 760 4.98 23.75 -63.23
CA ASP A 760 4.17 22.52 -63.33
C ASP A 760 3.39 22.27 -62.03
N SER A 761 2.15 21.79 -62.17
CA SER A 761 1.25 21.48 -61.05
C SER A 761 1.74 20.26 -60.27
N CYS A 762 2.56 20.46 -59.25
CA CYS A 762 2.91 19.40 -58.31
C CYS A 762 1.65 19.02 -57.50
N ALA A 763 1.14 17.80 -57.69
CA ALA A 763 0.00 17.27 -56.94
C ALA A 763 0.29 17.29 -55.43
N THR A 764 -0.70 17.62 -54.61
CA THR A 764 -0.54 17.60 -53.15
C THR A 764 -0.40 16.14 -52.69
N PRO A 765 0.66 15.78 -51.96
CA PRO A 765 0.82 14.41 -51.48
C PRO A 765 -0.38 13.95 -50.64
N PRO A 766 -0.86 12.70 -50.79
CA PRO A 766 -2.05 12.18 -50.09
C PRO A 766 -1.99 12.26 -48.57
N VAL A 767 -0.79 12.28 -47.99
CA VAL A 767 -0.58 12.40 -46.54
C VAL A 767 -1.11 13.73 -45.97
N PHE A 768 -1.07 14.82 -46.73
CA PHE A 768 -1.59 16.12 -46.26
C PHE A 768 -3.12 16.14 -46.22
N THR A 769 -3.78 15.56 -47.22
CA THR A 769 -5.24 15.46 -47.25
C THR A 769 -5.72 14.52 -46.15
N GLY A 770 -5.10 13.34 -46.02
CA GLY A 770 -5.44 12.39 -44.96
C GLY A 770 -5.23 12.96 -43.56
N PHE A 771 -4.18 13.74 -43.34
CA PHE A 771 -3.95 14.41 -42.06
C PHE A 771 -5.00 15.51 -41.77
N LEU A 772 -5.40 16.30 -42.78
CA LEU A 772 -6.42 17.34 -42.61
C LEU A 772 -7.78 16.75 -42.25
N ASP A 773 -8.18 15.67 -42.93
CA ASP A 773 -9.40 14.92 -42.64
C ASP A 773 -9.35 14.34 -41.22
N TYR A 774 -8.20 13.79 -40.83
CA TYR A 774 -7.95 13.27 -39.49
C TYR A 774 -8.11 14.33 -38.39
N ILE A 775 -7.47 15.50 -38.54
CA ILE A 775 -7.59 16.59 -37.56
C ILE A 775 -9.02 17.13 -37.48
N THR A 776 -9.73 17.20 -38.60
CA THR A 776 -11.15 17.62 -38.62
C THR A 776 -12.01 16.59 -37.89
N GLY A 777 -11.75 15.30 -38.08
CA GLY A 777 -12.39 14.21 -37.35
C GLY A 777 -12.13 14.28 -35.85
N LEU A 778 -10.87 14.46 -35.43
CA LEU A 778 -10.51 14.62 -34.01
C LEU A 778 -11.20 15.83 -33.37
N GLN A 779 -11.25 16.96 -34.07
CA GLN A 779 -11.92 18.16 -33.57
C GLN A 779 -13.42 17.91 -33.37
N THR A 780 -14.04 17.18 -34.29
CA THR A 780 -15.46 16.79 -34.20
C THR A 780 -15.71 15.84 -33.04
N LEU A 781 -14.86 14.81 -32.86
CA LEU A 781 -14.95 13.88 -31.73
C LEU A 781 -14.80 14.59 -30.39
N LEU A 782 -13.85 15.53 -30.28
CA LEU A 782 -13.64 16.31 -29.07
C LEU A 782 -14.82 17.23 -28.76
N SER A 783 -15.43 17.85 -29.79
CA SER A 783 -16.67 18.62 -29.63
C SER A 783 -17.82 17.75 -29.15
N ASN A 784 -18.04 16.60 -29.79
CA ASN A 784 -19.09 15.65 -29.41
C ASN A 784 -18.93 15.18 -27.96
N MET A 785 -17.70 14.96 -27.50
CA MET A 785 -17.41 14.59 -26.12
C MET A 785 -17.71 15.74 -25.15
N SER A 786 -17.33 16.97 -25.50
CA SER A 786 -17.65 18.16 -24.70
C SER A 786 -19.16 18.35 -24.56
N ASP A 787 -19.91 18.14 -25.65
CA ASP A 787 -21.38 18.21 -25.65
C ASP A 787 -21.99 17.08 -24.80
N HIS A 788 -21.42 15.87 -24.87
CA HIS A 788 -21.84 14.74 -24.03
C HIS A 788 -21.64 15.02 -22.54
N ILE A 789 -20.49 15.56 -22.13
CA ILE A 789 -20.23 15.96 -20.74
C ILE A 789 -21.24 17.04 -20.29
N GLY A 790 -21.48 18.07 -21.11
CA GLY A 790 -22.50 19.08 -20.81
C GLY A 790 -23.90 18.48 -20.66
N GLY A 791 -24.24 17.47 -21.49
CA GLY A 791 -25.48 16.71 -21.38
C GLY A 791 -25.59 15.93 -20.06
N LEU A 792 -24.50 15.31 -19.59
CA LEU A 792 -24.44 14.63 -18.30
C LEU A 792 -24.61 15.60 -17.13
N GLU A 793 -23.99 16.79 -17.19
CA GLU A 793 -24.13 17.83 -16.16
C GLU A 793 -25.59 18.29 -16.04
N ILE A 794 -26.25 18.53 -17.18
CA ILE A 794 -27.67 18.92 -17.22
C ILE A 794 -28.54 17.80 -16.66
N SER A 795 -28.29 16.55 -17.07
CA SER A 795 -29.03 15.36 -16.60
C SER A 795 -28.92 15.21 -15.08
N LEU A 796 -27.70 15.29 -14.53
CA LEU A 796 -27.47 15.24 -13.09
C LEU A 796 -28.15 16.40 -12.36
N THR A 797 -28.04 17.62 -12.87
CA THR A 797 -28.67 18.80 -12.24
C THR A 797 -30.20 18.71 -12.25
N ALA A 798 -30.78 18.03 -13.23
CA ALA A 798 -32.22 17.82 -13.34
C ALA A 798 -32.76 16.71 -12.41
N LEU A 799 -31.89 15.90 -11.78
CA LEU A 799 -32.31 14.85 -10.86
C LEU A 799 -33.00 15.44 -9.63
N LYS A 800 -34.19 14.92 -9.32
CA LYS A 800 -34.91 15.24 -8.08
C LYS A 800 -34.40 14.32 -6.97
N LEU A 801 -33.44 14.80 -6.20
CA LEU A 801 -32.85 14.04 -5.08
C LEU A 801 -33.82 13.79 -3.92
N GLU A 802 -34.97 14.47 -3.90
CA GLU A 802 -36.02 14.33 -2.88
C GLU A 802 -36.88 13.06 -3.03
N ASP A 803 -36.83 12.39 -4.20
CA ASP A 803 -37.67 11.22 -4.52
C ASP A 803 -37.02 9.88 -4.09
N LEU A 804 -35.94 9.90 -3.32
CA LEU A 804 -35.24 8.71 -2.83
C LEU A 804 -36.04 8.03 -1.71
N SER A 805 -36.64 6.89 -2.04
CA SER A 805 -37.32 5.98 -1.12
C SER A 805 -36.62 4.63 -1.20
N LEU A 806 -35.86 4.27 -0.17
CA LEU A 806 -35.30 2.93 -0.09
C LEU A 806 -36.45 1.97 0.26
N ASP A 807 -37.24 1.58 -0.74
CA ASP A 807 -38.53 0.88 -0.63
C ASP A 807 -38.49 -0.43 0.20
N ASN A 808 -37.30 -0.96 0.44
CA ASN A 808 -37.07 -2.17 1.24
C ASN A 808 -36.81 -1.90 2.75
N ILE A 809 -36.67 -0.64 3.17
CA ILE A 809 -36.34 -0.26 4.57
C ILE A 809 -37.11 0.98 4.99
N THR A 810 -37.80 0.89 6.12
CA THR A 810 -38.46 2.04 6.74
C THR A 810 -37.46 2.83 7.58
N PHE A 811 -36.79 3.82 6.96
CA PHE A 811 -35.92 4.74 7.68
C PHE A 811 -36.72 5.71 8.57
N SER A 812 -36.22 5.93 9.78
CA SER A 812 -36.61 7.07 10.63
C SER A 812 -36.28 8.41 9.97
N GLU A 813 -36.93 9.49 10.39
CA GLU A 813 -36.68 10.83 9.84
C GLU A 813 -35.21 11.27 10.02
N ASP A 814 -34.56 10.87 11.13
CA ASP A 814 -33.15 11.16 11.37
C ASP A 814 -32.23 10.38 10.42
N GLU A 815 -32.54 9.12 10.09
CA GLU A 815 -31.78 8.34 9.12
C GLU A 815 -31.91 8.90 7.70
N LYS A 816 -33.13 9.32 7.30
CA LYS A 816 -33.37 9.93 5.98
C LYS A 816 -32.48 11.15 5.74
N LYS A 817 -32.16 11.91 6.79
CA LYS A 817 -31.23 13.05 6.71
C LYS A 817 -29.82 12.60 6.29
N PHE A 818 -29.31 11.51 6.87
CA PHE A 818 -27.98 10.99 6.54
C PHE A 818 -27.94 10.32 5.16
N THR A 819 -29.03 9.65 4.75
CA THR A 819 -29.16 9.15 3.38
C THR A 819 -29.12 10.29 2.38
N LYS A 820 -29.88 11.37 2.61
CA LYS A 820 -29.87 12.56 1.76
C LYS A 820 -28.48 13.19 1.70
N LEU A 821 -27.81 13.35 2.84
CA LEU A 821 -26.42 13.85 2.91
C LEU A 821 -25.47 13.02 2.04
N ALA A 822 -25.52 11.69 2.13
CA ALA A 822 -24.66 10.80 1.36
C ALA A 822 -24.92 10.91 -0.15
N VAL A 823 -26.18 10.99 -0.55
CA VAL A 823 -26.59 11.16 -1.96
C VAL A 823 -26.13 12.52 -2.50
N ASP A 824 -26.35 13.60 -1.74
CA ASP A 824 -25.94 14.96 -2.10
C ASP A 824 -24.41 15.04 -2.28
N LYS A 825 -23.63 14.36 -1.43
CA LYS A 825 -22.17 14.24 -1.57
C LYS A 825 -21.75 13.52 -2.84
N VAL A 826 -22.40 12.40 -3.19
CA VAL A 826 -22.09 11.66 -4.43
C VAL A 826 -22.45 12.48 -5.66
N HIS A 827 -23.63 13.10 -5.65
CA HIS A 827 -24.12 13.97 -6.73
C HIS A 827 -23.18 15.15 -6.97
N SER A 828 -22.83 15.89 -5.91
CA SER A 828 -21.91 17.04 -6.00
C SER A 828 -20.54 16.63 -6.53
N SER A 829 -20.01 15.51 -6.04
CA SER A 829 -18.70 15.01 -6.50
C SER A 829 -18.70 14.64 -7.98
N TYR A 830 -19.79 14.07 -8.51
CA TYR A 830 -19.91 13.78 -9.94
C TYR A 830 -19.95 15.05 -10.79
N LEU A 831 -20.72 16.05 -10.35
CA LEU A 831 -20.79 17.34 -11.03
C LEU A 831 -19.41 18.00 -11.09
N HIS A 832 -18.66 18.00 -9.99
CA HIS A 832 -17.31 18.54 -9.95
C HIS A 832 -16.34 17.79 -10.88
N SER A 833 -16.42 16.45 -10.93
CA SER A 833 -15.61 15.64 -11.85
C SER A 833 -15.90 15.97 -13.32
N LEU A 834 -17.18 16.15 -13.68
CA LEU A 834 -17.58 16.54 -15.05
C LEU A 834 -17.08 17.94 -15.40
N GLN A 835 -17.17 18.89 -14.47
CA GLN A 835 -16.71 20.26 -14.66
C GLN A 835 -15.21 20.32 -14.94
N GLU A 836 -14.38 19.64 -14.14
CA GLU A 836 -12.93 19.62 -14.35
C GLU A 836 -12.55 18.98 -15.70
N MET A 837 -13.20 17.87 -16.07
CA MET A 837 -12.99 17.21 -17.37
C MET A 837 -13.45 18.10 -18.54
N GLY A 838 -14.63 18.72 -18.43
CA GLY A 838 -15.20 19.60 -19.44
C GLY A 838 -14.33 20.84 -19.68
N ASP A 839 -13.84 21.47 -18.61
CA ASP A 839 -12.94 22.61 -18.70
C ASP A 839 -11.60 22.25 -19.33
N LEU A 840 -11.05 21.07 -19.02
CA LEU A 840 -9.83 20.58 -19.66
C LEU A 840 -10.04 20.33 -21.16
N LEU A 841 -11.14 19.67 -21.56
CA LEU A 841 -11.42 19.41 -22.97
C LEU A 841 -11.66 20.71 -23.74
N ARG A 842 -12.31 21.71 -23.14
CA ARG A 842 -12.49 23.04 -23.74
C ARG A 842 -11.14 23.70 -24.03
N LYS A 843 -10.21 23.68 -23.07
CA LYS A 843 -8.84 24.18 -23.25
C LYS A 843 -8.11 23.39 -24.35
N ARG A 844 -8.28 22.08 -24.41
CA ARG A 844 -7.69 21.21 -25.46
C ARG A 844 -8.25 21.54 -26.84
N LEU A 845 -9.53 21.87 -26.96
CA LEU A 845 -10.15 22.25 -28.24
C LEU A 845 -9.52 23.52 -28.82
N GLU A 846 -9.11 24.47 -27.97
CA GLU A 846 -8.42 25.69 -28.41
C GLU A 846 -7.04 25.42 -29.04
N THR A 847 -6.40 24.30 -28.69
CA THR A 847 -5.07 23.94 -29.21
C THR A 847 -5.09 23.56 -30.70
N PHE A 848 -6.25 23.19 -31.26
CA PHE A 848 -6.40 22.80 -32.67
C PHE A 848 -5.99 23.88 -33.67
N LYS A 849 -6.00 25.15 -33.25
CA LYS A 849 -5.48 26.27 -34.06
C LYS A 849 -4.02 26.04 -34.48
N LYS A 850 -3.23 25.32 -33.68
CA LYS A 850 -1.82 25.00 -33.92
C LYS A 850 -1.60 23.92 -34.98
N PHE A 851 -2.62 23.08 -35.26
CA PHE A 851 -2.53 21.96 -36.21
C PHE A 851 -2.85 22.34 -37.66
N LYS A 852 -3.17 23.61 -37.94
CA LYS A 852 -3.32 24.09 -39.32
C LYS A 852 -1.96 24.09 -40.02
N ILE A 853 -1.81 23.19 -41.00
CA ILE A 853 -0.64 23.07 -41.88
C ILE A 853 -0.92 23.80 -43.18
#